data_AF-A0A1W6LNG9-F1
#
_entry.id   AF-A0A1W6LNG9-F1
#
_cell.length_a   1.000
_cell.length_b   1.000
_cell.length_c   1.000
_cell.angle_alpha   90.00
_cell.angle_beta   90.00
_cell.angle_gamma   90.00
#
_symmetry.space_group_name_H-M   'P 1'
#
loop_
_entity.id
_entity.type
_entity.pdbx_description
1 polymer ?
#
loop_
_entity_poly.entity_id
_entity_poly.type
_entity_poly.pdbx_seq_one_letter_code
_entity_poly.pdbx_strand_id
1 'polypeptide(L)'
;MLRHIIILISLTGLAMGYSGGDGSSAAPYQISSAADFLELSSSSGDWSSNFVLTSDIDLTGQELLPTGTSSQPFYGTFNGQGFAVSGLSINRSDLSLLGLFGMIGDDAIVENLTLSGTVVCSEGGWVYGGLLAGANRGFILNCAVNGTVSIDSSTSYSGGIAGSNENLGVISESSFSGTVFSNSTSGGAAGVSEGLIDKCAVSATIIARDNPAGFVYAGGIAGINGIDGAIKLCSSKGVVDASVNLDSKNTTSYAGGLAGYCDQYSSIRKSGTDCEVNSFSSGLTASAFAGGAVGQSNAETAAEKSFASNSVSAEAEGQSSYSYSGGFFGQSGSNVSDCFALGSAESLAAGSPDIGLSGGFIGNCSEGEISNCYSAGQASGKSDSTAGFIAKTSAGQGDACFWDTEASGLENATARNEGGSFDITGLATAQMQSSASFTDAGWDFASVWQMPAGGGYPELQEAAAPQNELAELTITSPGSLPENIFAGQLITLDASIQNSGAASTNGSFRMRIYYSSQQSVNCETASSAGFQQVSELEAGETRVESFSFEVPDFTGDIYFVLMIDSGRSVEESDETNNCSDVLSSQIYAFSGGTGTPEDPFQISDKSELLYLADRPSLYSKSYILTDDINMGGEFFDNSVLSPNDQMQSSFTGAKFTGTFDGAGRVLSNFTINAPYTSYAGLFGAVAAGGEIRNLHISQAEVRISRANYAGGFAGLLEGKITGCSIKDSSVNAEYISKYAGGIAGSAEGSSAEISNCSSAAMEEIIASMYAGGIAGEVSSGGLIQQCFCAAEELDAAYYAGPLAGAVRDSQISSSYWDSTIIPSGSQAEPAAGLAENAVITAYARTTEQMKTRSNYAGWQWRTLWHLDPGNYPILISRVDVNLDNYVDEDDLIHIAYNWLSQNPEDADFNRDGIVDIIDCSIAANWWLSEY
;
A
#
# COMPACT_ATOMS: atom_id res chain seq x y z
N MET A 1 62.89 11.12 33.13
CA MET A 1 62.22 11.21 31.82
C MET A 1 61.40 9.96 31.61
N LEU A 2 60.17 9.97 32.12
CA LEU A 2 59.13 8.99 31.83
C LEU A 2 58.68 9.18 30.38
N ARG A 3 58.68 8.13 29.56
CA ARG A 3 57.86 8.08 28.35
C ARG A 3 56.85 6.96 28.53
N HIS A 4 55.60 7.39 28.73
CA HIS A 4 54.41 6.58 28.74
C HIS A 4 54.18 6.00 27.35
N ILE A 5 54.05 4.68 27.26
CA ILE A 5 53.37 4.02 26.14
C ILE A 5 51.98 3.68 26.69
N ILE A 6 51.01 4.51 26.34
CA ILE A 6 49.59 4.23 26.52
C ILE A 6 49.21 3.30 25.37
N ILE A 7 48.90 2.06 25.69
CA ILE A 7 48.22 1.14 24.77
C ILE A 7 46.76 1.59 24.74
N LEU A 8 46.35 2.27 23.66
CA LEU A 8 44.95 2.43 23.31
C LEU A 8 44.43 1.04 22.88
N ILE A 9 43.73 0.36 23.78
CA ILE A 9 42.78 -0.67 23.38
C ILE A 9 41.56 0.10 22.92
N SER A 10 41.33 0.16 21.60
CA SER A 10 40.01 0.50 21.07
C SER A 10 39.08 -0.65 21.44
N LEU A 11 38.32 -0.49 22.53
CA LEU A 11 37.05 -1.18 22.67
C LEU A 11 36.15 -0.63 21.55
N THR A 12 36.16 -1.27 20.38
CA THR A 12 34.96 -1.29 19.55
C THR A 12 33.95 -2.09 20.36
N GLY A 13 33.00 -1.39 20.98
CA GLY A 13 31.89 -2.03 21.67
C GLY A 13 31.26 -3.06 20.74
N LEU A 14 31.10 -4.28 21.24
CA LEU A 14 30.17 -5.23 20.66
C LEU A 14 28.81 -4.52 20.60
N ALA A 15 28.22 -4.39 19.42
CA ALA A 15 26.82 -3.99 19.28
C ALA A 15 26.00 -4.99 20.10
N MET A 16 25.40 -4.51 21.19
CA MET A 16 24.39 -5.28 21.91
C MET A 16 23.13 -5.14 21.07
N GLY A 17 22.70 -6.22 20.40
CA GLY A 17 21.36 -6.26 19.83
C GLY A 17 20.29 -6.16 20.93
N TYR A 18 19.03 -6.17 20.51
CA TYR A 18 17.89 -6.17 21.42
C TYR A 18 18.00 -7.26 22.51
N SER A 19 17.34 -7.04 23.63
CA SER A 19 17.35 -7.94 24.80
C SER A 19 16.82 -9.36 24.52
N GLY A 20 16.21 -9.59 23.37
CA GLY A 20 15.76 -10.89 22.88
C GLY A 20 14.98 -10.77 21.57
N GLY A 21 14.56 -11.91 21.02
CA GLY A 21 13.79 -11.97 19.76
C GLY A 21 14.64 -11.88 18.49
N ASP A 22 14.02 -12.15 17.36
CA ASP A 22 14.60 -12.05 16.02
C ASP A 22 13.79 -11.12 15.09
N GLY A 23 12.78 -10.42 15.62
CA GLY A 23 11.94 -9.47 14.88
C GLY A 23 10.79 -10.12 14.10
N SER A 24 10.74 -11.45 14.02
CA SER A 24 9.61 -12.17 13.43
C SER A 24 8.35 -12.04 14.30
N SER A 25 7.17 -12.33 13.74
CA SER A 25 5.92 -12.37 14.50
C SER A 25 5.92 -13.45 15.60
N ALA A 26 6.67 -14.54 15.40
CA ALA A 26 6.81 -15.62 16.37
C ALA A 26 7.79 -15.30 17.51
N ALA A 27 8.77 -14.44 17.25
CA ALA A 27 9.75 -13.99 18.24
C ALA A 27 10.08 -12.49 18.08
N PRO A 28 9.14 -11.59 18.44
CA PRO A 28 9.35 -10.14 18.34
C PRO A 28 10.60 -9.69 19.11
N TYR A 29 11.29 -8.67 18.60
CA TYR A 29 12.39 -8.04 19.30
C TYR A 29 11.93 -7.51 20.67
N GLN A 30 12.67 -7.84 21.71
CA GLN A 30 12.34 -7.48 23.09
C GLN A 30 13.09 -6.22 23.50
N ILE A 31 12.34 -5.20 23.90
CA ILE A 31 12.87 -3.96 24.44
C ILE A 31 12.71 -4.00 25.95
N SER A 32 13.84 -4.05 26.68
CA SER A 32 13.88 -4.12 28.15
C SER A 32 14.66 -2.97 28.78
N SER A 33 15.30 -2.13 27.96
CA SER A 33 16.15 -1.04 28.41
C SER A 33 16.12 0.14 27.45
N ALA A 34 16.56 1.30 27.94
CA ALA A 34 16.78 2.47 27.09
C ALA A 34 17.80 2.20 25.97
N ALA A 35 18.76 1.30 26.18
CA ALA A 35 19.73 0.91 25.16
C ALA A 35 19.07 0.15 24.00
N ASP A 36 18.14 -0.76 24.28
CA ASP A 36 17.35 -1.44 23.23
C ASP A 36 16.50 -0.45 22.43
N PHE A 37 15.95 0.56 23.12
CA PHE A 37 15.15 1.59 22.45
C PHE A 37 16.02 2.48 21.55
N LEU A 38 17.22 2.85 22.01
CA LEU A 38 18.19 3.58 21.19
C LEU A 38 18.60 2.76 19.96
N GLU A 39 18.80 1.45 20.11
CA GLU A 39 19.06 0.54 18.99
C GLU A 39 17.93 0.62 17.96
N LEU A 40 16.66 0.45 18.37
CA LEU A 40 15.48 0.60 17.50
C LEU A 40 15.49 1.93 16.74
N SER A 41 15.79 3.03 17.44
CA SER A 41 15.79 4.37 16.83
C SER A 41 16.89 4.57 15.78
N SER A 42 17.96 3.78 15.86
CA SER A 42 19.12 3.88 14.97
C SER A 42 19.20 2.81 13.88
N SER A 43 18.43 1.74 14.01
CA SER A 43 18.48 0.56 13.14
C SER A 43 17.27 0.52 12.21
N SER A 44 17.27 1.39 11.19
CA SER A 44 16.14 1.51 10.27
C SER A 44 15.83 0.24 9.47
N GLY A 45 16.79 -0.69 9.34
CA GLY A 45 16.56 -2.02 8.78
C GLY A 45 15.56 -2.87 9.58
N ASP A 46 15.34 -2.56 10.85
CA ASP A 46 14.41 -3.30 11.70
C ASP A 46 12.99 -2.69 11.71
N TRP A 47 12.75 -1.54 11.07
CA TRP A 47 11.47 -0.82 11.17
C TRP A 47 10.27 -1.52 10.51
N SER A 48 10.47 -2.65 9.84
CA SER A 48 9.42 -3.57 9.36
C SER A 48 9.23 -4.79 10.27
N SER A 49 9.96 -4.87 11.39
CA SER A 49 9.93 -6.01 12.32
C SER A 49 8.91 -5.82 13.45
N ASN A 50 8.72 -6.86 14.25
CA ASN A 50 7.82 -6.84 15.41
C ASN A 50 8.61 -6.58 16.70
N PHE A 51 8.09 -5.72 17.56
CA PHE A 51 8.70 -5.28 18.81
C PHE A 51 7.71 -5.42 19.96
N VAL A 52 8.23 -5.84 21.12
CA VAL A 52 7.49 -5.90 22.37
C VAL A 52 8.28 -5.29 23.51
N LEU A 53 7.62 -4.49 24.35
CA LEU A 53 8.20 -4.11 25.64
C LEU A 53 8.13 -5.29 26.60
N THR A 54 9.19 -5.47 27.40
CA THR A 54 9.27 -6.49 28.46
C THR A 54 9.45 -5.90 29.86
N SER A 55 9.61 -4.58 29.94
CA SER A 55 9.67 -3.79 31.17
C SER A 55 9.37 -2.32 30.86
N ASP A 56 9.10 -1.52 31.90
CA ASP A 56 9.06 -0.07 31.78
C ASP A 56 10.43 0.47 31.32
N ILE A 57 10.41 1.48 30.46
CA ILE A 57 11.59 2.10 29.86
C ILE A 57 11.67 3.58 30.27
N ASP A 58 12.78 3.97 30.91
CA ASP A 58 13.07 5.38 31.22
C ASP A 58 14.10 5.93 30.22
N LEU A 59 13.66 6.90 29.42
CA LEU A 59 14.43 7.60 28.41
C LEU A 59 15.00 8.94 28.92
N THR A 60 14.89 9.23 30.21
CA THR A 60 15.38 10.48 30.78
C THR A 60 16.87 10.68 30.48
N GLY A 61 17.19 11.79 29.83
CA GLY A 61 18.56 12.16 29.46
C GLY A 61 19.12 11.41 28.25
N GLN A 62 18.31 10.61 27.55
CA GLN A 62 18.68 9.98 26.28
C GLN A 62 18.37 10.91 25.11
N GLU A 63 19.28 10.97 24.13
CA GLU A 63 19.04 11.67 22.86
C GLU A 63 18.47 10.67 21.84
N LEU A 64 17.18 10.80 21.56
CA LEU A 64 16.45 9.91 20.65
C LEU A 64 16.24 10.55 19.28
N LEU A 65 16.45 9.75 18.23
CA LEU A 65 15.92 10.05 16.91
C LEU A 65 14.49 9.49 16.80
N PRO A 66 13.55 10.20 16.16
CA PRO A 66 12.25 9.63 15.83
C PRO A 66 12.40 8.34 15.02
N THR A 67 11.66 7.30 15.41
CA THR A 67 11.62 6.01 14.70
C THR A 67 10.73 6.13 13.47
N GLY A 68 11.22 5.81 12.27
CA GLY A 68 10.47 6.05 11.04
C GLY A 68 10.66 7.47 10.50
N THR A 69 10.79 7.58 9.18
CA THR A 69 10.95 8.83 8.42
C THR A 69 9.96 8.87 7.26
N SER A 70 9.83 10.02 6.59
CA SER A 70 8.98 10.11 5.39
C SER A 70 9.44 9.20 4.24
N SER A 71 10.74 8.91 4.13
CA SER A 71 11.30 8.02 3.10
C SER A 71 11.34 6.54 3.53
N GLN A 72 11.23 6.29 4.82
CA GLN A 72 11.23 4.96 5.40
C GLN A 72 10.38 4.98 6.67
N PRO A 73 9.04 4.91 6.57
CA PRO A 73 8.16 4.83 7.72
C PRO A 73 8.44 3.60 8.57
N PHE A 74 7.91 3.61 9.80
CA PHE A 74 7.80 2.39 10.59
C PHE A 74 6.64 1.54 10.06
N TYR A 75 6.93 0.34 9.56
CA TYR A 75 5.95 -0.62 9.01
C TYR A 75 5.68 -1.81 9.94
N GLY A 76 6.42 -1.89 11.04
CA GLY A 76 6.37 -3.00 11.99
C GLY A 76 5.18 -2.96 12.95
N THR A 77 5.23 -3.87 13.94
CA THR A 77 4.35 -3.83 15.11
C THR A 77 5.16 -3.43 16.34
N PHE A 78 4.68 -2.49 17.13
CA PHE A 78 5.22 -2.11 18.42
C PHE A 78 4.15 -2.30 19.49
N ASN A 79 4.25 -3.36 20.29
CA ASN A 79 3.31 -3.66 21.36
C ASN A 79 3.94 -3.36 22.74
N GLY A 80 3.38 -2.37 23.43
CA GLY A 80 3.83 -1.96 24.76
C GLY A 80 3.52 -2.97 25.87
N GLN A 81 2.65 -3.95 25.64
CA GLN A 81 2.19 -4.94 26.62
C GLN A 81 1.71 -4.33 27.96
N GLY A 82 1.27 -3.07 27.94
CA GLY A 82 0.88 -2.31 29.13
C GLY A 82 2.05 -1.68 29.92
N PHE A 83 3.30 -1.85 29.47
CA PHE A 83 4.46 -1.17 30.05
C PHE A 83 4.53 0.31 29.64
N ALA A 84 5.23 1.09 30.46
CA ALA A 84 5.42 2.51 30.24
C ALA A 84 6.76 2.84 29.57
N VAL A 85 6.74 3.82 28.68
CA VAL A 85 7.91 4.54 28.19
C VAL A 85 7.82 5.96 28.75
N SER A 86 8.78 6.35 29.58
CA SER A 86 8.79 7.65 30.27
C SER A 86 10.03 8.46 29.96
N GLY A 87 9.97 9.77 30.16
CA GLY A 87 11.12 10.65 30.02
C GLY A 87 11.52 10.91 28.56
N LEU A 88 10.62 10.66 27.60
CA LEU A 88 10.86 11.00 26.19
C LEU A 88 11.14 12.51 26.08
N SER A 89 12.23 12.89 25.42
CA SER A 89 12.58 14.29 25.17
C SER A 89 13.08 14.46 23.74
N ILE A 90 12.23 15.01 22.87
CA ILE A 90 12.60 15.37 21.50
C ILE A 90 12.67 16.90 21.42
N ASN A 91 13.85 17.43 21.13
CA ASN A 91 14.06 18.85 20.92
C ASN A 91 14.86 19.06 19.63
N ARG A 92 14.16 19.13 18.49
CA ARG A 92 14.76 19.06 17.14
C ARG A 92 14.10 20.06 16.19
N SER A 93 14.83 21.12 15.87
CA SER A 93 14.42 22.14 14.89
C SER A 93 14.84 21.80 13.45
N ASP A 94 15.68 20.78 13.27
CA ASP A 94 16.20 20.32 11.98
C ASP A 94 15.35 19.20 11.35
N LEU A 95 14.31 18.73 12.05
CA LEU A 95 13.42 17.67 11.59
C LEU A 95 11.98 18.19 11.42
N SER A 96 11.25 17.58 10.48
CA SER A 96 9.85 17.87 10.23
C SER A 96 8.88 16.92 10.92
N LEU A 97 9.31 15.70 11.27
CA LEU A 97 8.46 14.67 11.85
C LEU A 97 8.95 14.38 13.27
N LEU A 98 8.20 14.85 14.26
CA LEU A 98 8.60 14.83 15.67
C LEU A 98 7.63 13.98 16.49
N GLY A 99 8.17 12.94 17.11
CA GLY A 99 7.48 12.02 17.99
C GLY A 99 8.35 10.80 18.28
N LEU A 100 7.92 9.92 19.20
CA LEU A 100 8.59 8.64 19.42
C LEU A 100 8.81 7.90 18.09
N PHE A 101 7.76 7.92 17.27
CA PHE A 101 7.81 7.62 15.85
C PHE A 101 7.77 8.92 15.04
N GLY A 102 8.66 9.08 14.06
CA GLY A 102 8.56 10.17 13.10
C GLY A 102 7.37 9.94 12.18
N MET A 103 7.29 8.75 11.58
CA MET A 103 6.15 8.34 10.76
C MET A 103 5.82 6.86 10.98
N ILE A 104 4.55 6.60 11.28
CA ILE A 104 3.94 5.26 11.26
C ILE A 104 3.36 5.05 9.86
N GLY A 105 3.81 4.01 9.17
CA GLY A 105 3.42 3.67 7.81
C GLY A 105 2.12 2.88 7.74
N ASP A 106 1.69 2.60 6.52
CA ASP A 106 0.49 1.81 6.24
C ASP A 106 0.60 0.41 6.89
N ASP A 107 -0.51 -0.09 7.43
CA ASP A 107 -0.62 -1.38 8.15
C ASP A 107 0.23 -1.56 9.42
N ALA A 108 1.10 -0.60 9.75
CA ALA A 108 1.90 -0.63 10.97
C ALA A 108 1.01 -0.48 12.21
N ILE A 109 1.39 -1.15 13.31
CA ILE A 109 0.61 -1.15 14.56
C ILE A 109 1.47 -0.66 15.71
N VAL A 110 0.99 0.34 16.45
CA VAL A 110 1.54 0.78 17.73
C VAL A 110 0.44 0.67 18.78
N GLU A 111 0.61 -0.23 19.74
CA GLU A 111 -0.46 -0.56 20.67
C GLU A 111 -0.05 -0.78 22.12
N ASN A 112 -1.02 -0.68 23.03
CA ASN A 112 -0.88 -1.07 24.44
C ASN A 112 0.28 -0.38 25.16
N LEU A 113 0.52 0.90 24.87
CA LEU A 113 1.65 1.67 25.35
C LEU A 113 1.20 2.83 26.26
N THR A 114 1.85 2.98 27.41
CA THR A 114 1.79 4.23 28.18
C THR A 114 3.02 5.07 27.87
N LEU A 115 2.86 6.27 27.31
CA LEU A 115 3.96 7.15 26.91
C LEU A 115 3.93 8.46 27.71
N SER A 116 5.08 8.90 28.24
CA SER A 116 5.22 10.25 28.77
C SER A 116 6.49 10.99 28.35
N GLY A 117 6.35 12.29 28.07
CA GLY A 117 7.49 13.10 27.66
C GLY A 117 7.19 14.50 27.13
N THR A 118 8.15 15.03 26.39
CA THR A 118 8.10 16.36 25.78
C THR A 118 8.62 16.34 24.34
N VAL A 119 7.86 16.96 23.43
CA VAL A 119 8.29 17.26 22.06
C VAL A 119 8.33 18.77 21.88
N VAL A 120 9.49 19.30 21.51
CA VAL A 120 9.74 20.72 21.35
C VAL A 120 10.41 21.00 20.02
N CYS A 121 9.96 22.04 19.35
CA CYS A 121 10.61 22.63 18.18
C CYS A 121 10.52 24.14 18.31
N SER A 122 11.66 24.84 18.34
CA SER A 122 11.71 26.30 18.58
C SER A 122 11.82 27.12 17.28
N GLU A 123 12.07 26.45 16.16
CA GLU A 123 12.10 27.04 14.83
C GLU A 123 12.02 25.91 13.81
N GLY A 124 11.33 26.10 12.69
CA GLY A 124 11.21 25.05 11.69
C GLY A 124 10.39 25.47 10.48
N GLY A 125 10.51 24.71 9.39
CA GLY A 125 9.62 24.81 8.24
C GLY A 125 8.28 24.12 8.52
N TRP A 126 7.90 23.16 7.69
CA TRP A 126 6.74 22.31 7.93
C TRP A 126 7.07 21.29 9.03
N VAL A 127 6.33 21.33 10.14
CA VAL A 127 6.57 20.48 11.31
C VAL A 127 5.28 19.76 11.73
N TYR A 128 5.38 18.46 11.92
CA TYR A 128 4.35 17.58 12.46
C TYR A 128 4.84 17.10 13.83
N GLY A 129 4.14 17.51 14.89
CA GLY A 129 4.53 17.20 16.27
C GLY A 129 3.46 16.41 17.00
N GLY A 130 3.78 15.20 17.43
CA GLY A 130 2.99 14.44 18.39
C GLY A 130 3.91 13.66 19.33
N LEU A 131 3.48 13.36 20.56
CA LEU A 131 4.34 12.60 21.47
C LEU A 131 4.60 11.19 20.92
N LEU A 132 3.56 10.54 20.41
CA LEU A 132 3.68 9.17 19.89
C LEU A 132 4.12 9.18 18.43
N ALA A 133 3.52 10.01 17.57
CA ALA A 133 3.84 10.06 16.15
C ALA A 133 3.94 11.49 15.60
N GLY A 134 4.89 11.75 14.71
CA GLY A 134 4.84 12.93 13.85
C GLY A 134 3.67 12.82 12.86
N ALA A 135 3.66 11.75 12.06
CA ALA A 135 2.57 11.39 11.15
C ALA A 135 2.14 9.92 11.34
N ASN A 136 0.84 9.66 11.19
CA ASN A 136 0.26 8.33 11.30
C ASN A 136 -0.54 7.96 10.04
N ARG A 137 -0.17 6.84 9.39
CA ARG A 137 -0.97 6.14 8.38
C ARG A 137 -1.40 4.73 8.81
N GLY A 138 -0.91 4.27 9.96
CA GLY A 138 -1.21 2.96 10.51
C GLY A 138 -2.17 3.05 11.70
N PHE A 139 -2.02 2.13 12.65
CA PHE A 139 -2.91 1.96 13.77
C PHE A 139 -2.22 2.34 15.09
N ILE A 140 -2.75 3.35 15.77
CA ILE A 140 -2.42 3.68 17.16
C ILE A 140 -3.59 3.21 18.02
N LEU A 141 -3.40 2.14 18.80
CA LEU A 141 -4.47 1.46 19.52
C LEU A 141 -4.18 1.38 21.02
N ASN A 142 -5.17 1.66 21.87
CA ASN A 142 -5.05 1.47 23.32
C ASN A 142 -3.78 2.11 23.93
N CYS A 143 -3.47 3.35 23.54
CA CYS A 143 -2.29 4.08 24.01
C CYS A 143 -2.68 5.20 24.97
N ALA A 144 -1.97 5.32 26.09
CA ALA A 144 -2.15 6.38 27.07
C ALA A 144 -0.96 7.35 27.01
N VAL A 145 -1.19 8.57 26.51
CA VAL A 145 -0.13 9.55 26.24
C VAL A 145 -0.23 10.73 27.21
N ASN A 146 0.86 11.10 27.86
CA ASN A 146 0.92 12.22 28.78
C ASN A 146 2.13 13.13 28.54
N GLY A 147 1.92 14.43 28.40
CA GLY A 147 3.07 15.34 28.28
C GLY A 147 2.82 16.66 27.58
N THR A 148 3.89 17.22 27.03
CA THR A 148 3.88 18.52 26.37
C THR A 148 4.36 18.42 24.93
N VAL A 149 3.57 18.96 24.00
CA VAL A 149 3.98 19.22 22.61
C VAL A 149 4.03 20.73 22.42
N SER A 150 5.17 21.28 22.02
CA SER A 150 5.37 22.72 21.85
C SER A 150 6.13 23.01 20.57
N ILE A 151 5.41 23.38 19.50
CA ILE A 151 5.96 23.59 18.17
C ILE A 151 5.84 25.08 17.78
N ASP A 152 6.94 25.80 17.90
CA ASP A 152 7.09 27.20 17.50
C ASP A 152 7.50 27.26 16.01
N SER A 153 6.55 26.93 15.14
CA SER A 153 6.68 27.07 13.68
C SER A 153 5.39 27.60 13.05
N SER A 154 5.55 28.51 12.09
CA SER A 154 4.46 29.12 11.30
C SER A 154 3.65 28.11 10.47
N THR A 155 4.21 26.93 10.20
CA THR A 155 3.56 25.85 9.45
C THR A 155 3.71 24.57 10.25
N SER A 156 2.77 24.35 11.16
CA SER A 156 2.82 23.23 12.09
C SER A 156 1.47 22.56 12.29
N TYR A 157 1.50 21.23 12.40
CA TYR A 157 0.40 20.40 12.88
C TYR A 157 0.85 19.73 14.18
N SER A 158 0.24 20.10 15.29
CA SER A 158 0.56 19.57 16.60
C SER A 158 -0.63 18.83 17.19
N GLY A 159 -0.46 17.54 17.47
CA GLY A 159 -1.40 16.77 18.27
C GLY A 159 -0.76 16.25 19.54
N GLY A 160 -1.55 15.93 20.56
CA GLY A 160 -1.01 15.29 21.76
C GLY A 160 -0.50 13.87 21.48
N ILE A 161 -1.20 13.12 20.61
CA ILE A 161 -0.81 11.77 20.20
C ILE A 161 -0.03 11.81 18.88
N ALA A 162 -0.64 12.36 17.82
CA ALA A 162 -0.05 12.42 16.48
C ALA A 162 -0.06 13.85 15.92
N GLY A 163 0.99 14.30 15.25
CA GLY A 163 0.95 15.59 14.53
C GLY A 163 -0.11 15.60 13.43
N SER A 164 -0.08 14.57 12.57
CA SER A 164 -1.09 14.31 11.53
C SER A 164 -1.56 12.85 11.60
N ASN A 165 -2.88 12.65 11.53
CA ASN A 165 -3.51 11.36 11.28
C ASN A 165 -4.03 11.35 9.84
N GLU A 166 -3.28 10.75 8.92
CA GLU A 166 -3.55 10.80 7.48
C GLU A 166 -4.69 9.84 7.09
N ASN A 167 -5.10 9.82 5.81
CA ASN A 167 -6.32 9.18 5.30
C ASN A 167 -6.53 7.68 5.68
N LEU A 168 -5.45 6.91 5.94
CA LEU A 168 -5.54 5.52 6.42
C LEU A 168 -5.28 5.37 7.93
N GLY A 169 -4.86 6.46 8.58
CA GLY A 169 -4.48 6.48 9.98
C GLY A 169 -5.69 6.27 10.89
N VAL A 170 -5.51 5.38 11.87
CA VAL A 170 -6.48 5.13 12.93
C VAL A 170 -5.83 5.46 14.27
N ILE A 171 -6.49 6.31 15.06
CA ILE A 171 -6.21 6.50 16.48
C ILE A 171 -7.45 6.02 17.23
N SER A 172 -7.34 4.88 17.92
CA SER A 172 -8.48 4.29 18.61
C SER A 172 -8.17 3.90 20.05
N GLU A 173 -9.18 4.00 20.91
CA GLU A 173 -9.15 3.58 22.32
C GLU A 173 -7.99 4.22 23.10
N SER A 174 -7.55 5.40 22.67
CA SER A 174 -6.35 6.06 23.16
C SER A 174 -6.69 7.33 23.94
N SER A 175 -5.76 7.78 24.78
CA SER A 175 -5.97 8.97 25.60
C SER A 175 -4.78 9.91 25.55
N PHE A 176 -5.08 11.21 25.66
CA PHE A 176 -4.07 12.24 25.83
C PHE A 176 -4.36 13.12 27.04
N SER A 177 -3.33 13.41 27.81
CA SER A 177 -3.38 14.42 28.88
C SER A 177 -2.14 15.30 28.89
N GLY A 178 -2.32 16.61 29.03
CA GLY A 178 -1.20 17.55 29.08
C GLY A 178 -1.44 18.81 28.26
N THR A 179 -0.40 19.31 27.58
CA THR A 179 -0.45 20.58 26.86
C THR A 179 0.02 20.43 25.42
N VAL A 180 -0.75 20.99 24.48
CA VAL A 180 -0.35 21.12 23.08
C VAL A 180 -0.31 22.60 22.73
N PHE A 181 0.84 23.05 22.25
CA PHE A 181 1.07 24.40 21.75
C PHE A 181 1.60 24.35 20.32
N SER A 182 1.03 25.15 19.44
CA SER A 182 1.59 25.45 18.11
C SER A 182 1.33 26.88 17.69
N ASN A 183 2.05 27.38 16.68
CA ASN A 183 1.63 28.63 16.03
C ASN A 183 0.58 28.47 14.94
N SER A 184 0.15 27.26 14.59
CA SER A 184 -0.70 27.04 13.41
C SER A 184 -1.92 26.19 13.75
N THR A 185 -1.73 24.89 13.95
CA THR A 185 -2.84 23.95 14.18
C THR A 185 -2.54 23.09 15.39
N SER A 186 -3.46 23.04 16.34
CA SER A 186 -3.33 22.23 17.55
C SER A 186 -4.58 21.40 17.82
N GLY A 187 -4.38 20.11 18.08
CA GLY A 187 -5.44 19.24 18.57
C GLY A 187 -5.00 18.35 19.73
N GLY A 188 -5.94 17.82 20.48
CA GLY A 188 -5.65 16.93 21.61
C GLY A 188 -5.16 15.56 21.19
N ALA A 189 -5.84 14.91 20.25
CA ALA A 189 -5.40 13.65 19.66
C ALA A 189 -4.50 13.92 18.45
N ALA A 190 -4.98 14.70 17.48
CA ALA A 190 -4.27 15.01 16.25
C ALA A 190 -4.27 16.50 15.91
N GLY A 191 -3.20 17.04 15.33
CA GLY A 191 -3.25 18.39 14.75
C GLY A 191 -4.23 18.44 13.58
N VAL A 192 -4.03 17.55 12.61
CA VAL A 192 -4.95 17.31 11.49
C VAL A 192 -5.36 15.83 11.50
N SER A 193 -6.63 15.55 11.23
CA SER A 193 -7.11 14.19 10.98
C SER A 193 -7.87 14.10 9.67
N GLU A 194 -7.33 13.34 8.72
CA GLU A 194 -8.03 12.85 7.51
C GLU A 194 -8.46 11.38 7.68
N GLY A 195 -7.92 10.69 8.69
CA GLY A 195 -8.34 9.34 9.07
C GLY A 195 -9.35 9.29 10.21
N LEU A 196 -9.43 8.13 10.88
CA LEU A 196 -10.37 7.87 11.97
C LEU A 196 -9.75 8.16 13.35
N ILE A 197 -10.46 8.94 14.16
CA ILE A 197 -10.23 9.05 15.61
C ILE A 197 -11.47 8.50 16.31
N ASP A 198 -11.32 7.35 16.96
CA ASP A 198 -12.42 6.61 17.57
C ASP A 198 -12.17 6.35 19.06
N LYS A 199 -13.21 6.45 19.90
CA LYS A 199 -13.13 6.09 21.33
C LYS A 199 -11.97 6.74 22.10
N CYS A 200 -11.59 7.95 21.72
CA CYS A 200 -10.46 8.64 22.35
C CYS A 200 -10.91 9.59 23.46
N ALA A 201 -10.08 9.72 24.50
CA ALA A 201 -10.32 10.63 25.62
C ALA A 201 -9.20 11.65 25.77
N VAL A 202 -9.52 12.94 25.67
CA VAL A 202 -8.56 14.04 25.83
C VAL A 202 -8.88 14.85 27.10
N SER A 203 -7.89 15.03 27.96
CA SER A 203 -7.94 15.94 29.10
C SER A 203 -6.74 16.89 29.07
N ALA A 204 -6.85 18.01 28.35
CA ALA A 204 -5.68 18.80 27.97
C ALA A 204 -5.95 20.31 27.82
N THR A 205 -4.85 21.08 27.79
CA THR A 205 -4.82 22.48 27.36
C THR A 205 -4.27 22.55 25.95
N ILE A 206 -5.09 22.98 24.99
CA ILE A 206 -4.77 23.05 23.56
C ILE A 206 -4.70 24.51 23.13
N ILE A 207 -3.57 24.92 22.56
CA ILE A 207 -3.26 26.31 22.25
C ILE A 207 -2.71 26.44 20.82
N ALA A 208 -3.39 27.19 19.96
CA ALA A 208 -2.88 27.57 18.63
C ALA A 208 -2.78 29.10 18.52
N ARG A 209 -1.56 29.67 18.46
CA ARG A 209 -1.41 31.13 18.57
C ARG A 209 -0.32 31.79 17.71
N ASP A 210 -0.60 33.03 17.32
CA ASP A 210 0.37 33.96 16.73
C ASP A 210 0.98 33.47 15.39
N ASN A 211 0.20 32.76 14.56
CA ASN A 211 0.64 32.41 13.21
C ASN A 211 0.95 33.68 12.40
N PRO A 212 2.16 33.88 11.87
CA PRO A 212 2.45 35.02 11.00
C PRO A 212 1.63 35.03 9.70
N ALA A 213 1.05 33.90 9.28
CA ALA A 213 0.12 33.81 8.15
C ALA A 213 -1.27 34.41 8.46
N GLY A 214 -1.62 34.54 9.74
CA GLY A 214 -2.90 35.09 10.19
C GLY A 214 -3.99 34.08 10.50
N PHE A 215 -3.73 32.77 10.39
CA PHE A 215 -4.74 31.72 10.59
C PHE A 215 -4.29 30.71 11.65
N VAL A 216 -5.17 30.41 12.61
CA VAL A 216 -4.92 29.41 13.65
C VAL A 216 -6.14 28.52 13.88
N TYR A 217 -5.89 27.25 14.18
CA TYR A 217 -6.91 26.21 14.40
C TYR A 217 -6.64 25.47 15.70
N ALA A 218 -7.59 25.47 16.63
CA ALA A 218 -7.49 24.74 17.89
C ALA A 218 -8.72 23.86 18.10
N GLY A 219 -8.50 22.57 18.36
CA GLY A 219 -9.58 21.63 18.66
C GLY A 219 -9.27 20.71 19.83
N GLY A 220 -10.27 20.37 20.66
CA GLY A 220 -9.99 19.48 21.79
C GLY A 220 -9.68 18.04 21.38
N ILE A 221 -10.17 17.55 20.24
CA ILE A 221 -9.76 16.27 19.63
C ILE A 221 -8.84 16.52 18.44
N ALA A 222 -9.30 17.27 17.44
CA ALA A 222 -8.53 17.57 16.23
C ALA A 222 -8.50 19.08 15.94
N GLY A 223 -7.34 19.65 15.64
CA GLY A 223 -7.27 21.06 15.21
C GLY A 223 -8.08 21.27 13.93
N ILE A 224 -7.84 20.39 12.95
CA ILE A 224 -8.61 20.28 11.71
C ILE A 224 -9.09 18.83 11.56
N ASN A 225 -10.39 18.64 11.38
CA ASN A 225 -10.96 17.42 10.83
C ASN A 225 -11.04 17.60 9.31
N GLY A 226 -10.10 17.01 8.59
CA GLY A 226 -9.89 17.15 7.15
C GLY A 226 -10.93 16.38 6.33
N ILE A 227 -10.73 16.36 5.01
CA ILE A 227 -11.60 15.63 4.09
C ILE A 227 -11.68 14.17 4.50
N ASP A 228 -12.90 13.63 4.56
CA ASP A 228 -13.22 12.27 5.01
C ASP A 228 -12.84 11.93 6.47
N GLY A 229 -12.30 12.89 7.23
CA GLY A 229 -11.93 12.71 8.63
C GLY A 229 -13.14 12.39 9.51
N ALA A 230 -13.01 11.39 10.36
CA ALA A 230 -14.09 10.93 11.24
C ALA A 230 -13.67 10.98 12.71
N ILE A 231 -14.44 11.70 13.52
CA ILE A 231 -14.32 11.71 14.98
C ILE A 231 -15.56 11.01 15.55
N LYS A 232 -15.37 9.84 16.16
CA LYS A 232 -16.46 9.02 16.71
C LYS A 232 -16.19 8.62 18.15
N LEU A 233 -17.22 8.60 18.99
CA LEU A 233 -17.15 8.10 20.38
C LEU A 233 -16.05 8.80 21.22
N CYS A 234 -15.71 10.03 20.89
CA CYS A 234 -14.62 10.75 21.54
C CYS A 234 -15.13 11.68 22.65
N SER A 235 -14.27 11.92 23.64
CA SER A 235 -14.53 12.91 24.69
C SER A 235 -13.35 13.85 24.87
N SER A 236 -13.64 15.14 25.06
CA SER A 236 -12.62 16.13 25.38
C SER A 236 -13.00 17.01 26.58
N LYS A 237 -12.01 17.33 27.40
CA LYS A 237 -12.12 18.21 28.56
C LYS A 237 -10.87 19.06 28.71
N GLY A 238 -11.04 20.29 29.20
CA GLY A 238 -9.95 21.20 29.48
C GLY A 238 -10.16 22.56 28.84
N VAL A 239 -9.12 23.10 28.20
CA VAL A 239 -9.17 24.44 27.58
C VAL A 239 -8.70 24.32 26.14
N VAL A 240 -9.46 24.92 25.22
CA VAL A 240 -9.10 25.10 23.81
C VAL A 240 -9.00 26.58 23.53
N ASP A 241 -7.85 27.06 23.10
CA ASP A 241 -7.59 28.47 22.84
C ASP A 241 -6.93 28.68 21.48
N ALA A 242 -7.63 29.38 20.58
CA ALA A 242 -7.09 29.84 19.31
C ALA A 242 -6.97 31.37 19.34
N SER A 243 -5.75 31.92 19.26
CA SER A 243 -5.57 33.37 19.33
C SER A 243 -4.57 33.90 18.31
N VAL A 244 -4.92 34.93 17.55
CA VAL A 244 -3.99 35.57 16.61
C VAL A 244 -4.05 37.08 16.75
N ASN A 245 -2.89 37.72 16.94
CA ASN A 245 -2.79 39.17 17.08
C ASN A 245 -1.83 39.78 16.06
N LEU A 246 -2.37 40.32 14.96
CA LEU A 246 -1.58 40.92 13.88
C LEU A 246 -2.25 42.17 13.30
N ASP A 247 -2.04 43.33 13.94
CA ASP A 247 -2.62 44.65 13.63
C ASP A 247 -2.64 45.09 12.15
N SER A 248 -1.79 44.51 11.29
CA SER A 248 -1.64 44.90 9.87
C SER A 248 -2.07 43.84 8.85
N LYS A 249 -2.66 42.72 9.29
CA LYS A 249 -3.08 41.62 8.42
C LYS A 249 -4.55 41.23 8.64
N ASN A 250 -5.12 40.52 7.68
CA ASN A 250 -6.36 39.78 7.95
C ASN A 250 -6.02 38.59 8.83
N THR A 251 -6.82 38.39 9.86
CA THR A 251 -6.60 37.35 10.86
C THR A 251 -7.86 36.54 11.09
N THR A 252 -7.67 35.26 11.39
CA THR A 252 -8.74 34.33 11.68
C THR A 252 -8.33 33.29 12.70
N SER A 253 -9.15 33.09 13.72
CA SER A 253 -9.03 32.00 14.69
C SER A 253 -10.25 31.10 14.66
N TYR A 254 -10.00 29.79 14.75
CA TYR A 254 -11.02 28.75 14.82
C TYR A 254 -10.79 27.91 16.08
N ALA A 255 -11.77 27.86 16.97
CA ALA A 255 -11.71 27.11 18.21
C ALA A 255 -12.96 26.23 18.38
N GLY A 256 -12.76 24.94 18.70
CA GLY A 256 -13.85 24.06 19.07
C GLY A 256 -13.46 22.96 20.06
N GLY A 257 -14.38 22.55 20.92
CA GLY A 257 -14.11 21.52 21.92
C GLY A 257 -13.82 20.15 21.31
N LEU A 258 -14.36 19.82 20.14
CA LEU A 258 -14.04 18.61 19.38
C LEU A 258 -13.11 18.94 18.22
N ALA A 259 -13.50 19.88 17.36
CA ALA A 259 -12.71 20.29 16.20
C ALA A 259 -12.64 21.82 16.05
N GLY A 260 -11.46 22.35 15.72
CA GLY A 260 -11.35 23.77 15.36
C GLY A 260 -12.07 24.06 14.04
N TYR A 261 -11.80 23.21 13.04
CA TYR A 261 -12.37 23.30 11.71
C TYR A 261 -12.72 21.93 11.16
N CYS A 262 -13.88 21.81 10.50
CA CYS A 262 -14.32 20.60 9.80
C CYS A 262 -14.44 20.87 8.30
N ASP A 263 -13.69 20.15 7.49
CA ASP A 263 -13.71 20.26 6.03
C ASP A 263 -14.75 19.34 5.39
N GLN A 264 -15.00 19.49 4.09
CA GLN A 264 -16.02 18.74 3.34
C GLN A 264 -15.96 17.23 3.60
N TYR A 265 -17.13 16.59 3.73
CA TYR A 265 -17.31 15.15 4.02
C TYR A 265 -16.81 14.66 5.39
N SER A 266 -16.19 15.53 6.19
CA SER A 266 -15.80 15.18 7.55
C SER A 266 -17.01 14.98 8.47
N SER A 267 -16.85 14.16 9.51
CA SER A 267 -17.92 13.85 10.44
C SER A 267 -17.52 13.83 11.91
N ILE A 268 -18.47 14.21 12.77
CA ILE A 268 -18.40 14.09 14.22
C ILE A 268 -19.63 13.32 14.68
N ARG A 269 -19.45 12.17 15.31
CA ARG A 269 -20.56 11.31 15.73
C ARG A 269 -20.39 10.81 17.16
N LYS A 270 -21.48 10.73 17.91
CA LYS A 270 -21.48 10.11 19.25
C LYS A 270 -20.38 10.69 20.18
N SER A 271 -20.06 11.99 20.06
CA SER A 271 -18.89 12.60 20.72
C SER A 271 -19.28 13.77 21.62
N GLY A 272 -18.53 13.98 22.70
CA GLY A 272 -18.87 14.94 23.74
C GLY A 272 -17.72 15.84 24.15
N THR A 273 -18.02 17.08 24.53
CA THR A 273 -16.99 17.99 25.06
C THR A 273 -17.45 18.83 26.26
N ASP A 274 -16.54 18.95 27.22
CA ASP A 274 -16.59 19.79 28.43
C ASP A 274 -15.42 20.80 28.43
N CYS A 275 -14.93 21.18 27.25
CA CYS A 275 -13.86 22.15 27.10
C CYS A 275 -14.35 23.60 27.22
N GLU A 276 -13.62 24.44 27.95
CA GLU A 276 -13.71 25.89 27.79
C GLU A 276 -13.09 26.26 26.43
N VAL A 277 -13.84 26.92 25.56
CA VAL A 277 -13.42 27.25 24.19
C VAL A 277 -13.27 28.76 24.02
N ASN A 278 -12.08 29.22 23.66
CA ASN A 278 -11.73 30.62 23.47
C ASN A 278 -11.17 30.86 22.06
N SER A 279 -11.75 31.80 21.33
CA SER A 279 -11.24 32.26 20.03
C SER A 279 -11.02 33.76 20.08
N PHE A 280 -9.78 34.22 19.85
CA PHE A 280 -9.44 35.64 19.77
C PHE A 280 -8.77 35.96 18.43
N SER A 281 -9.14 37.07 17.81
CA SER A 281 -8.48 37.54 16.59
C SER A 281 -8.35 39.05 16.63
N SER A 282 -7.17 39.59 16.33
CA SER A 282 -6.99 41.01 16.08
C SER A 282 -6.21 41.31 14.81
N GLY A 283 -6.57 42.38 14.09
CA GLY A 283 -5.95 42.74 12.82
C GLY A 283 -6.68 43.78 11.99
N LEU A 284 -6.38 43.85 10.69
CA LEU A 284 -7.09 44.71 9.74
C LEU A 284 -8.54 44.24 9.59
N THR A 285 -8.70 42.98 9.18
CA THR A 285 -9.96 42.24 9.24
C THR A 285 -9.77 41.07 10.21
N ALA A 286 -10.44 41.11 11.35
CA ALA A 286 -10.32 40.09 12.37
C ALA A 286 -11.57 39.18 12.36
N SER A 287 -11.35 37.86 12.36
CA SER A 287 -12.43 36.87 12.42
C SER A 287 -12.18 35.86 13.54
N ALA A 288 -13.10 35.71 14.47
CA ALA A 288 -13.00 34.72 15.54
C ALA A 288 -14.22 33.80 15.51
N PHE A 289 -13.99 32.50 15.36
CA PHE A 289 -15.04 31.49 15.29
C PHE A 289 -14.86 30.51 16.45
N ALA A 290 -15.79 30.55 17.40
CA ALA A 290 -15.80 29.66 18.56
C ALA A 290 -17.10 28.87 18.61
N GLY A 291 -17.02 27.54 18.62
CA GLY A 291 -18.15 26.68 18.91
C GLY A 291 -17.83 25.75 20.06
N GLY A 292 -18.82 25.41 20.88
CA GLY A 292 -18.58 24.47 21.98
C GLY A 292 -18.03 23.14 21.47
N ALA A 293 -18.54 22.63 20.35
CA ALA A 293 -18.02 21.45 19.66
C ALA A 293 -17.11 21.82 18.48
N VAL A 294 -17.55 22.71 17.60
CA VAL A 294 -16.87 23.00 16.33
C VAL A 294 -16.75 24.50 16.07
N GLY A 295 -15.54 25.01 15.82
CA GLY A 295 -15.33 26.41 15.47
C GLY A 295 -16.05 26.79 14.17
N GLN A 296 -15.66 26.13 13.08
CA GLN A 296 -16.34 26.24 11.77
C GLN A 296 -16.43 24.89 11.07
N SER A 297 -17.50 24.69 10.32
CA SER A 297 -17.64 23.58 9.36
C SER A 297 -17.98 24.06 7.95
N ASN A 298 -17.49 23.37 6.93
CA ASN A 298 -17.91 23.54 5.53
C ASN A 298 -19.22 22.78 5.20
N ALA A 299 -19.73 23.01 3.98
CA ALA A 299 -20.79 22.20 3.36
C ALA A 299 -20.50 20.69 3.48
N GLU A 300 -21.55 19.88 3.52
CA GLU A 300 -21.47 18.40 3.42
C GLU A 300 -20.71 17.74 4.58
N THR A 301 -20.49 18.46 5.67
CA THR A 301 -20.06 17.90 6.95
C THR A 301 -21.25 17.39 7.75
N ALA A 302 -21.01 16.42 8.63
CA ALA A 302 -22.06 15.84 9.47
C ALA A 302 -21.70 15.90 10.95
N ALA A 303 -22.63 16.35 11.79
CA ALA A 303 -22.57 16.20 13.24
C ALA A 303 -23.81 15.47 13.75
N GLU A 304 -23.62 14.34 14.43
CA GLU A 304 -24.72 13.49 14.90
C GLU A 304 -24.50 13.05 16.35
N LYS A 305 -25.57 13.03 17.16
CA LYS A 305 -25.55 12.42 18.50
C LYS A 305 -24.39 12.94 19.35
N SER A 306 -24.16 14.24 19.32
CA SER A 306 -22.97 14.84 19.94
C SER A 306 -23.36 16.01 20.82
N PHE A 307 -22.49 16.37 21.78
CA PHE A 307 -22.80 17.43 22.73
C PHE A 307 -21.64 18.31 23.13
N ALA A 308 -21.96 19.55 23.53
CA ALA A 308 -21.03 20.50 24.13
C ALA A 308 -21.65 21.11 25.39
N SER A 309 -20.88 21.21 26.47
CA SER A 309 -21.44 21.52 27.80
C SER A 309 -20.82 22.72 28.53
N ASN A 310 -19.70 23.25 28.06
CA ASN A 310 -18.93 24.28 28.75
C ASN A 310 -18.85 25.59 27.94
N SER A 311 -18.33 26.66 28.54
CA SER A 311 -18.40 28.03 28.01
C SER A 311 -17.57 28.25 26.74
N VAL A 312 -18.11 29.10 25.87
CA VAL A 312 -17.56 29.47 24.57
C VAL A 312 -17.44 30.99 24.50
N SER A 313 -16.28 31.49 24.08
CA SER A 313 -16.03 32.92 23.87
C SER A 313 -15.35 33.17 22.52
N ALA A 314 -15.89 34.11 21.75
CA ALA A 314 -15.29 34.62 20.52
C ALA A 314 -15.09 36.14 20.62
N GLU A 315 -13.88 36.62 20.37
CA GLU A 315 -13.55 38.05 20.39
C GLU A 315 -12.76 38.47 19.14
N ALA A 316 -13.23 39.51 18.47
CA ALA A 316 -12.59 40.06 17.27
C ALA A 316 -12.36 41.58 17.38
N GLU A 317 -11.10 42.01 17.26
CA GLU A 317 -10.69 43.42 17.36
C GLU A 317 -9.96 43.89 16.09
N GLY A 318 -10.52 44.84 15.35
CA GLY A 318 -9.93 45.26 14.09
C GLY A 318 -10.62 46.43 13.43
N GLN A 319 -10.20 46.79 12.21
CA GLN A 319 -10.93 47.78 11.43
C GLN A 319 -12.27 47.21 10.96
N SER A 320 -12.30 45.93 10.58
CA SER A 320 -13.52 45.15 10.37
C SER A 320 -13.43 43.88 11.21
N SER A 321 -14.48 43.58 11.95
CA SER A 321 -14.44 42.53 12.97
C SER A 321 -15.66 41.62 12.88
N TYR A 322 -15.40 40.32 12.84
CA TYR A 322 -16.40 39.25 12.76
C TYR A 322 -16.14 38.27 13.91
N SER A 323 -17.01 38.24 14.90
CA SER A 323 -16.91 37.29 16.00
C SER A 323 -18.17 36.44 16.00
N TYR A 324 -18.04 35.12 15.79
CA TYR A 324 -19.17 34.18 15.80
C TYR A 324 -18.96 33.17 16.91
N SER A 325 -19.93 33.11 17.82
CA SER A 325 -19.96 32.15 18.91
C SER A 325 -21.25 31.33 18.85
N GLY A 326 -21.14 30.03 19.10
CA GLY A 326 -22.31 29.21 19.37
C GLY A 326 -22.04 28.11 20.38
N GLY A 327 -23.07 27.73 21.13
CA GLY A 327 -22.94 26.66 22.13
C GLY A 327 -22.48 25.33 21.53
N PHE A 328 -22.75 25.08 20.24
CA PHE A 328 -22.25 23.93 19.50
C PHE A 328 -21.33 24.34 18.33
N PHE A 329 -21.81 25.19 17.41
CA PHE A 329 -21.03 25.70 16.27
C PHE A 329 -20.80 27.20 16.32
N GLY A 330 -19.57 27.66 16.07
CA GLY A 330 -19.34 29.08 15.75
C GLY A 330 -19.97 29.43 14.40
N GLN A 331 -19.62 28.67 13.37
CA GLN A 331 -20.27 28.69 12.06
C GLN A 331 -20.57 27.28 11.56
N SER A 332 -21.78 27.06 11.07
CA SER A 332 -22.23 25.77 10.51
C SER A 332 -22.62 25.88 9.04
N GLY A 333 -22.11 24.92 8.26
CA GLY A 333 -22.59 24.52 6.94
C GLY A 333 -22.94 23.03 6.89
N SER A 334 -23.07 22.40 8.07
CA SER A 334 -23.22 20.96 8.25
C SER A 334 -24.67 20.51 8.25
N ASN A 335 -24.89 19.22 7.98
CA ASN A 335 -26.07 18.53 8.47
C ASN A 335 -25.85 18.15 9.94
N VAL A 336 -26.75 18.58 10.82
CA VAL A 336 -26.63 18.40 12.28
C VAL A 336 -27.89 17.72 12.79
N SER A 337 -27.73 16.59 13.47
CA SER A 337 -28.86 15.85 14.02
C SER A 337 -28.59 15.36 15.42
N ASP A 338 -29.63 15.30 16.25
CA ASP A 338 -29.58 14.73 17.59
C ASP A 338 -28.44 15.31 18.47
N CYS A 339 -28.20 16.62 18.38
CA CYS A 339 -27.09 17.26 19.08
C CYS A 339 -27.57 18.31 20.10
N PHE A 340 -26.78 18.56 21.14
CA PHE A 340 -27.16 19.56 22.15
C PHE A 340 -26.03 20.39 22.71
N ALA A 341 -26.37 21.62 23.11
CA ALA A 341 -25.45 22.57 23.75
C ALA A 341 -25.99 23.07 25.10
N LEU A 342 -25.20 22.93 26.16
CA LEU A 342 -25.54 23.41 27.51
C LEU A 342 -24.72 24.62 27.95
N GLY A 343 -23.55 24.83 27.33
CA GLY A 343 -22.62 25.89 27.69
C GLY A 343 -23.04 27.29 27.21
N SER A 344 -22.58 28.33 27.90
CA SER A 344 -22.80 29.71 27.47
C SER A 344 -21.97 30.07 26.24
N ALA A 345 -22.49 30.92 25.35
CA ALA A 345 -21.78 31.44 24.19
C ALA A 345 -21.73 32.97 24.20
N GLU A 346 -20.52 33.56 24.15
CA GLU A 346 -20.31 34.99 24.11
C GLU A 346 -19.58 35.43 22.83
N SER A 347 -20.08 36.52 22.22
CA SER A 347 -19.44 37.16 21.07
C SER A 347 -19.20 38.64 21.29
N LEU A 348 -17.95 39.06 21.15
CA LEU A 348 -17.49 40.45 21.20
C LEU A 348 -16.81 40.85 19.89
N ALA A 349 -17.23 41.97 19.29
CA ALA A 349 -16.62 42.53 18.10
C ALA A 349 -16.43 44.04 18.25
N ALA A 350 -15.20 44.52 18.02
CA ALA A 350 -14.84 45.94 18.04
C ALA A 350 -14.24 46.36 16.70
N GLY A 351 -14.90 47.26 15.96
CA GLY A 351 -14.52 47.66 14.61
C GLY A 351 -15.66 48.32 13.82
N SER A 352 -15.52 48.45 12.50
CA SER A 352 -16.55 48.93 11.59
C SER A 352 -16.42 48.30 10.18
N PRO A 353 -17.28 47.33 9.79
CA PRO A 353 -18.37 46.78 10.60
C PRO A 353 -17.85 45.90 11.75
N ASP A 354 -18.66 45.79 12.79
CA ASP A 354 -18.43 45.01 13.98
C ASP A 354 -19.56 43.99 14.19
N ILE A 355 -19.45 42.84 13.52
CA ILE A 355 -20.46 41.80 13.50
C ILE A 355 -20.12 40.76 14.58
N GLY A 356 -20.82 40.82 15.72
CA GLY A 356 -20.73 39.84 16.80
C GLY A 356 -21.99 38.99 16.87
N LEU A 357 -21.94 37.75 16.38
CA LEU A 357 -23.08 36.81 16.34
C LEU A 357 -22.95 35.80 17.49
N SER A 358 -23.98 35.71 18.34
CA SER A 358 -24.02 34.74 19.43
C SER A 358 -25.33 33.96 19.44
N GLY A 359 -25.27 32.66 19.19
CA GLY A 359 -26.41 31.75 19.25
C GLY A 359 -26.25 30.72 20.35
N GLY A 360 -27.33 30.37 21.05
CA GLY A 360 -27.25 29.30 22.06
C GLY A 360 -26.83 27.95 21.49
N PHE A 361 -27.05 27.69 20.19
CA PHE A 361 -26.58 26.50 19.48
C PHE A 361 -25.57 26.86 18.37
N ILE A 362 -25.92 27.79 17.47
CA ILE A 362 -25.08 28.15 16.30
C ILE A 362 -24.94 29.68 16.18
N GLY A 363 -23.73 30.18 16.01
CA GLY A 363 -23.49 31.59 15.73
C GLY A 363 -24.00 32.00 14.34
N ASN A 364 -23.45 31.38 13.29
CA ASN A 364 -23.83 31.62 11.90
C ASN A 364 -24.13 30.30 11.17
N CYS A 365 -25.34 30.14 10.62
CA CYS A 365 -25.72 29.00 9.79
C CYS A 365 -25.75 29.42 8.31
N SER A 366 -24.73 29.04 7.54
CA SER A 366 -24.67 29.36 6.12
C SER A 366 -25.57 28.45 5.29
N GLU A 367 -25.64 27.16 5.63
CA GLU A 367 -26.39 26.11 4.93
C GLU A 367 -26.52 24.86 5.83
N GLY A 368 -27.10 23.78 5.29
CA GLY A 368 -27.25 22.49 6.00
C GLY A 368 -28.64 22.26 6.60
N GLU A 369 -28.89 21.01 7.00
CA GLU A 369 -30.13 20.57 7.67
C GLU A 369 -29.88 20.34 9.17
N ILE A 370 -30.64 21.01 10.03
CA ILE A 370 -30.49 20.94 11.49
C ILE A 370 -31.76 20.37 12.10
N SER A 371 -31.71 19.15 12.61
CA SER A 371 -32.88 18.44 13.13
C SER A 371 -32.64 17.89 14.54
N ASN A 372 -33.69 17.76 15.33
CA ASN A 372 -33.64 17.17 16.67
C ASN A 372 -32.53 17.73 17.57
N CYS A 373 -32.26 19.03 17.49
CA CYS A 373 -31.20 19.67 18.26
C CYS A 373 -31.76 20.59 19.33
N TYR A 374 -31.03 20.78 20.43
CA TYR A 374 -31.43 21.76 21.45
C TYR A 374 -30.30 22.56 22.08
N SER A 375 -30.63 23.77 22.54
CA SER A 375 -29.75 24.57 23.39
C SER A 375 -30.40 24.92 24.73
N ALA A 376 -29.58 24.93 25.78
CA ALA A 376 -29.99 25.37 27.12
C ALA A 376 -28.97 26.33 27.78
N GLY A 377 -27.95 26.77 27.02
CA GLY A 377 -26.96 27.74 27.46
C GLY A 377 -27.36 29.19 27.21
N GLN A 378 -26.77 30.11 27.96
CA GLN A 378 -26.94 31.55 27.75
C GLN A 378 -26.15 32.02 26.53
N ALA A 379 -26.76 32.83 25.67
CA ALA A 379 -26.07 33.53 24.59
C ALA A 379 -25.97 35.03 24.91
N SER A 380 -24.78 35.62 24.75
CA SER A 380 -24.51 37.05 24.99
C SER A 380 -23.71 37.69 23.86
N GLY A 381 -24.01 38.96 23.59
CA GLY A 381 -23.38 39.75 22.53
C GLY A 381 -24.18 41.01 22.24
N LYS A 382 -24.14 41.49 21.00
CA LYS A 382 -24.94 42.64 20.58
C LYS A 382 -26.43 42.29 20.53
N SER A 383 -27.27 43.22 20.97
CA SER A 383 -28.71 42.98 21.15
C SER A 383 -29.46 42.62 19.86
N ASP A 384 -28.93 42.96 18.68
CA ASP A 384 -29.54 42.67 17.37
C ASP A 384 -28.92 41.44 16.66
N SER A 385 -28.08 40.70 17.38
CA SER A 385 -27.21 39.64 16.86
C SER A 385 -27.08 38.46 17.82
N THR A 386 -27.95 38.39 18.82
CA THR A 386 -27.95 37.36 19.87
C THR A 386 -29.29 36.61 19.87
N ALA A 387 -29.26 35.28 19.90
CA ALA A 387 -30.47 34.45 19.85
C ALA A 387 -30.37 33.18 20.69
N GLY A 388 -31.52 32.63 21.09
CA GLY A 388 -31.59 31.41 21.91
C GLY A 388 -31.05 30.16 21.20
N PHE A 389 -31.12 30.11 19.86
CA PHE A 389 -30.69 28.95 19.06
C PHE A 389 -29.67 29.33 17.97
N ILE A 390 -30.09 30.03 16.91
CA ILE A 390 -29.23 30.43 15.78
C ILE A 390 -29.11 31.95 15.72
N ALA A 391 -27.93 32.56 15.82
CA ALA A 391 -27.85 34.02 15.72
C ALA A 391 -28.17 34.55 14.31
N LYS A 392 -27.56 33.96 13.27
CA LYS A 392 -27.82 34.31 11.86
C LYS A 392 -28.01 33.06 11.00
N THR A 393 -28.90 33.13 10.01
CA THR A 393 -29.01 32.12 8.94
C THR A 393 -29.12 32.72 7.53
N SER A 394 -28.56 32.01 6.53
CA SER A 394 -28.55 32.43 5.11
C SER A 394 -29.16 31.44 4.11
N ALA A 395 -29.04 30.11 4.28
CA ALA A 395 -29.64 29.13 3.36
C ALA A 395 -29.99 27.75 3.97
N GLY A 396 -29.95 27.60 5.30
CA GLY A 396 -30.19 26.31 5.98
C GLY A 396 -31.67 25.96 6.17
N GLN A 397 -31.93 24.71 6.54
CA GLN A 397 -33.25 24.23 6.95
C GLN A 397 -33.15 23.48 8.27
N GLY A 398 -34.26 23.36 8.99
CA GLY A 398 -34.27 22.56 10.19
C GLY A 398 -35.65 22.35 10.77
N ASP A 399 -35.79 21.30 11.55
CA ASP A 399 -37.04 20.89 12.18
C ASP A 399 -36.82 20.31 13.57
N ALA A 400 -37.91 20.23 14.34
CA ALA A 400 -37.91 19.63 15.68
C ALA A 400 -36.77 20.12 16.60
N CYS A 401 -36.39 21.39 16.49
CA CYS A 401 -35.32 22.00 17.28
C CYS A 401 -35.88 22.83 18.43
N PHE A 402 -35.13 22.93 19.53
CA PHE A 402 -35.62 23.60 20.74
C PHE A 402 -34.57 24.50 21.39
N TRP A 403 -35.02 25.56 22.06
CA TRP A 403 -34.18 26.27 23.04
C TRP A 403 -34.93 26.53 24.32
N ASP A 404 -34.19 26.56 25.43
CA ASP A 404 -34.72 26.97 26.72
C ASP A 404 -34.79 28.51 26.82
N THR A 405 -36.01 29.05 26.84
CA THR A 405 -36.28 30.49 26.94
C THR A 405 -35.93 31.10 28.30
N GLU A 406 -36.00 30.33 29.38
CA GLU A 406 -35.72 30.79 30.75
C GLU A 406 -34.22 30.69 31.05
N ALA A 407 -33.56 29.60 30.64
CA ALA A 407 -32.13 29.42 30.83
C ALA A 407 -31.30 30.36 29.93
N SER A 408 -31.73 30.56 28.67
CA SER A 408 -31.06 31.51 27.78
C SER A 408 -31.37 32.98 28.13
N GLY A 409 -32.54 33.25 28.70
CA GLY A 409 -33.06 34.61 28.91
C GLY A 409 -33.46 35.33 27.61
N LEU A 410 -33.69 34.59 26.52
CA LEU A 410 -33.95 35.13 25.19
C LEU A 410 -35.32 34.68 24.64
N GLU A 411 -36.03 35.63 24.04
CA GLU A 411 -37.37 35.41 23.48
C GLU A 411 -37.36 34.91 22.03
N ASN A 412 -36.25 35.07 21.30
CA ASN A 412 -36.16 34.76 19.86
C ASN A 412 -35.23 33.56 19.59
N ALA A 413 -35.70 32.63 18.74
CA ALA A 413 -34.89 31.52 18.21
C ALA A 413 -33.74 32.02 17.35
N THR A 414 -34.04 33.04 16.53
CA THR A 414 -33.15 33.58 15.50
C THR A 414 -33.16 35.10 15.52
N ALA A 415 -31.98 35.72 15.51
CA ALA A 415 -31.86 37.19 15.48
C ALA A 415 -31.90 37.75 14.05
N ARG A 416 -31.21 37.09 13.11
CA ARG A 416 -31.11 37.53 11.70
C ARG A 416 -31.40 36.37 10.74
N ASN A 417 -32.58 36.35 10.16
CA ASN A 417 -32.93 35.40 9.09
C ASN A 417 -32.84 36.10 7.72
N GLU A 418 -31.76 35.83 6.99
CA GLU A 418 -31.50 36.36 5.63
C GLU A 418 -31.83 35.32 4.55
N GLY A 419 -32.24 34.12 4.96
CA GLY A 419 -32.61 32.98 4.13
C GLY A 419 -32.54 31.70 4.95
N GLY A 420 -33.42 30.74 4.66
CA GLY A 420 -33.54 29.48 5.39
C GLY A 420 -34.91 29.28 6.05
N SER A 421 -35.25 28.02 6.34
CA SER A 421 -36.56 27.61 6.88
C SER A 421 -36.37 26.69 8.06
N PHE A 422 -36.57 27.22 9.27
CA PHE A 422 -36.35 26.52 10.52
C PHE A 422 -37.63 26.44 11.34
N ASP A 423 -38.00 25.24 11.77
CA ASP A 423 -38.99 25.00 12.82
C ASP A 423 -38.28 24.79 14.16
N ILE A 424 -38.08 25.89 14.88
CA ILE A 424 -37.44 25.91 16.19
C ILE A 424 -38.46 26.43 17.19
N THR A 425 -38.67 25.69 18.28
CA THR A 425 -39.65 26.01 19.32
C THR A 425 -38.97 26.41 20.63
N GLY A 426 -39.33 27.58 21.15
CA GLY A 426 -38.90 28.02 22.47
C GLY A 426 -39.75 27.37 23.56
N LEU A 427 -39.11 26.73 24.52
CA LEU A 427 -39.76 26.07 25.65
C LEU A 427 -39.29 26.71 26.97
N ALA A 428 -40.16 26.73 27.98
CA ALA A 428 -39.74 27.05 29.35
C ALA A 428 -38.92 25.89 29.94
N THR A 429 -38.11 26.12 30.98
CA THR A 429 -37.24 25.07 31.54
C THR A 429 -38.03 23.85 31.99
N ALA A 430 -39.19 24.04 32.60
CA ALA A 430 -40.04 22.91 33.01
C ALA A 430 -40.54 22.04 31.82
N GLN A 431 -40.70 22.64 30.64
CA GLN A 431 -41.07 21.92 29.41
C GLN A 431 -39.86 21.24 28.78
N MET A 432 -38.70 21.92 28.76
CA MET A 432 -37.43 21.35 28.34
C MET A 432 -37.01 20.14 29.21
N GLN A 433 -37.48 20.06 30.44
CA GLN A 433 -37.23 18.94 31.35
C GLN A 433 -38.33 17.87 31.32
N SER A 434 -39.18 17.87 30.28
CA SER A 434 -40.28 16.92 30.12
C SER A 434 -40.17 16.21 28.77
N SER A 435 -39.95 14.89 28.78
CA SER A 435 -39.85 14.09 27.54
C SER A 435 -41.05 14.24 26.61
N ALA A 436 -42.24 14.50 27.14
CA ALA A 436 -43.46 14.73 26.35
C ALA A 436 -43.29 15.83 25.28
N SER A 437 -42.55 16.90 25.60
CA SER A 437 -42.35 18.02 24.68
C SER A 437 -41.55 17.63 23.44
N PHE A 438 -40.67 16.64 23.57
CA PHE A 438 -39.81 16.17 22.49
C PHE A 438 -40.45 15.00 21.74
N THR A 439 -41.11 14.06 22.44
CA THR A 439 -41.83 12.96 21.80
C THR A 439 -42.98 13.45 20.93
N ASP A 440 -43.66 14.54 21.33
CA ASP A 440 -44.72 15.16 20.53
C ASP A 440 -44.18 15.78 19.22
N ALA A 441 -42.89 16.14 19.20
CA ALA A 441 -42.18 16.61 18.02
C ALA A 441 -41.46 15.50 17.24
N GLY A 442 -41.64 14.23 17.65
CA GLY A 442 -41.10 13.07 16.96
C GLY A 442 -39.71 12.61 17.42
N TRP A 443 -39.17 13.13 18.52
CA TRP A 443 -37.88 12.67 19.04
C TRP A 443 -37.96 11.22 19.53
N ASP A 444 -36.91 10.46 19.23
CA ASP A 444 -36.80 9.07 19.63
C ASP A 444 -36.22 8.93 21.05
N PHE A 445 -37.10 8.77 22.04
CA PHE A 445 -36.75 8.43 23.42
C PHE A 445 -36.63 6.91 23.67
N ALA A 446 -36.80 6.08 22.63
CA ALA A 446 -36.56 4.65 22.74
C ALA A 446 -35.06 4.35 22.61
N SER A 447 -34.39 4.91 21.59
CA SER A 447 -32.99 4.58 21.27
C SER A 447 -32.00 5.74 21.26
N VAL A 448 -32.43 7.01 21.16
CA VAL A 448 -31.49 8.14 21.05
C VAL A 448 -31.42 8.96 22.33
N TRP A 449 -32.58 9.41 22.82
CA TRP A 449 -32.69 10.35 23.92
C TRP A 449 -33.18 9.68 25.20
N GLN A 450 -32.74 10.17 26.35
CA GLN A 450 -33.33 9.85 27.66
C GLN A 450 -33.44 11.07 28.54
N MET A 451 -34.31 11.00 29.55
CA MET A 451 -34.33 11.98 30.62
C MET A 451 -33.41 11.51 31.76
N PRO A 452 -32.51 12.37 32.28
CA PRO A 452 -31.66 12.04 33.41
C PRO A 452 -32.50 11.66 34.65
N ALA A 453 -32.11 10.61 35.36
CA ALA A 453 -32.85 10.12 36.55
C ALA A 453 -32.94 11.17 37.69
N GLY A 454 -32.00 12.12 37.73
CA GLY A 454 -31.98 13.23 38.69
C GLY A 454 -32.82 14.45 38.30
N GLY A 455 -33.50 14.40 37.16
CA GLY A 455 -34.04 15.59 36.50
C GLY A 455 -32.97 16.35 35.74
N GLY A 456 -33.36 17.09 34.71
CA GLY A 456 -32.44 17.78 33.80
C GLY A 456 -33.00 17.81 32.38
N TYR A 457 -32.17 18.26 31.45
CA TYR A 457 -32.47 18.26 30.01
C TYR A 457 -32.32 16.86 29.42
N PRO A 458 -32.95 16.55 28.27
CA PRO A 458 -32.72 15.29 27.57
C PRO A 458 -31.23 15.08 27.32
N GLU A 459 -30.69 13.97 27.78
CA GLU A 459 -29.34 13.57 27.43
C GLU A 459 -29.40 12.49 26.36
N LEU A 460 -28.33 12.37 25.59
CA LEU A 460 -28.15 11.19 24.77
C LEU A 460 -28.03 10.01 25.73
N GLN A 461 -28.71 8.91 25.42
CA GLN A 461 -28.49 7.67 26.18
C GLN A 461 -26.99 7.41 26.20
N GLU A 462 -26.38 7.25 27.41
CA GLU A 462 -24.97 6.80 27.52
C GLU A 462 -24.78 5.69 26.50
N ALA A 463 -23.59 5.58 25.90
CA ALA A 463 -23.24 4.45 25.05
C ALA A 463 -23.22 3.11 25.85
N ALA A 464 -24.26 2.78 26.60
CA ALA A 464 -24.84 1.47 26.55
C ALA A 464 -25.09 1.15 25.08
N ALA A 465 -24.38 0.12 24.60
CA ALA A 465 -24.75 -0.59 23.39
C ALA A 465 -26.28 -0.59 23.31
N PRO A 466 -26.83 0.01 22.26
CA PRO A 466 -28.26 0.20 22.18
C PRO A 466 -28.88 -1.19 22.27
N GLN A 467 -29.99 -1.32 22.99
CA GLN A 467 -31.03 -2.17 22.42
C GLN A 467 -31.61 -1.40 21.24
N ASN A 468 -30.78 -1.26 20.21
CA ASN A 468 -31.16 -0.77 18.90
C ASN A 468 -32.07 -1.86 18.36
N GLU A 469 -33.02 -1.46 17.53
CA GLU A 469 -33.21 -2.26 16.34
C GLU A 469 -31.88 -2.20 15.59
N LEU A 470 -31.04 -3.20 15.85
CA LEU A 470 -29.70 -3.29 15.30
C LEU A 470 -29.83 -3.78 13.87
N ALA A 471 -28.83 -3.49 13.04
CA ALA A 471 -28.59 -4.41 11.95
C ALA A 471 -28.11 -5.71 12.62
N GLU A 472 -28.62 -6.84 12.17
CA GLU A 472 -28.18 -8.14 12.68
C GLU A 472 -27.62 -8.86 11.50
N LEU A 473 -26.32 -8.63 11.25
CA LEU A 473 -25.69 -9.20 10.10
C LEU A 473 -25.41 -10.67 10.40
N THR A 474 -25.58 -11.50 9.37
CA THR A 474 -25.18 -12.89 9.46
C THR A 474 -24.80 -13.37 8.08
N ILE A 475 -23.77 -14.21 8.02
CA ILE A 475 -23.43 -14.95 6.81
C ILE A 475 -24.32 -16.19 6.76
N THR A 476 -25.35 -16.14 5.93
CA THR A 476 -26.28 -17.28 5.73
C THR A 476 -25.67 -18.40 4.88
N SER A 477 -24.69 -18.06 4.03
CA SER A 477 -23.88 -19.02 3.29
C SER A 477 -22.57 -18.36 2.85
N PRO A 478 -21.38 -18.89 3.21
CA PRO A 478 -20.11 -18.32 2.76
C PRO A 478 -19.72 -18.65 1.31
N GLY A 479 -20.56 -19.38 0.59
CA GLY A 479 -20.24 -19.92 -0.73
C GLY A 479 -19.50 -21.27 -0.61
N SER A 480 -18.74 -21.63 -1.63
CA SER A 480 -18.00 -22.90 -1.68
C SER A 480 -16.63 -22.73 -2.30
N LEU A 481 -15.63 -23.37 -1.71
CA LEU A 481 -14.30 -23.48 -2.31
C LEU A 481 -14.23 -24.64 -3.33
N PRO A 482 -13.41 -24.50 -4.37
CA PRO A 482 -12.97 -25.64 -5.17
C PRO A 482 -12.29 -26.71 -4.32
N GLU A 483 -12.39 -27.97 -4.75
CA GLU A 483 -11.80 -29.13 -4.07
C GLU A 483 -10.26 -29.06 -3.99
N ASN A 484 -9.63 -28.42 -4.98
CA ASN A 484 -8.21 -28.12 -5.01
C ASN A 484 -8.02 -26.64 -5.33
N ILE A 485 -7.19 -25.95 -4.55
CA ILE A 485 -6.85 -24.54 -4.75
C ILE A 485 -5.33 -24.35 -4.72
N PHE A 486 -4.83 -23.32 -5.39
CA PHE A 486 -3.38 -23.05 -5.51
C PHE A 486 -3.01 -21.75 -4.82
N ALA A 487 -1.82 -21.67 -4.23
CA ALA A 487 -1.32 -20.42 -3.66
C ALA A 487 -1.25 -19.34 -4.76
N GLY A 488 -1.73 -18.13 -4.48
CA GLY A 488 -1.82 -17.06 -5.48
C GLY A 488 -3.00 -17.17 -6.46
N GLN A 489 -3.85 -18.20 -6.36
CA GLN A 489 -5.04 -18.32 -7.20
C GLN A 489 -6.08 -17.28 -6.77
N LEU A 490 -6.64 -16.52 -7.73
CA LEU A 490 -7.80 -15.67 -7.44
C LEU A 490 -9.07 -16.54 -7.36
N ILE A 491 -9.73 -16.57 -6.21
CA ILE A 491 -10.99 -17.28 -5.98
C ILE A 491 -12.09 -16.27 -5.75
N THR A 492 -13.25 -16.51 -6.36
CA THR A 492 -14.48 -15.77 -6.09
C THR A 492 -15.44 -16.65 -5.29
N LEU A 493 -15.90 -16.15 -4.14
CA LEU A 493 -16.97 -16.72 -3.34
C LEU A 493 -18.25 -15.92 -3.53
N ASP A 494 -19.37 -16.59 -3.73
CA ASP A 494 -20.69 -15.98 -3.68
C ASP A 494 -21.27 -16.17 -2.27
N ALA A 495 -21.04 -15.19 -1.41
CA ALA A 495 -21.51 -15.21 -0.03
C ALA A 495 -22.92 -14.62 0.07
N SER A 496 -23.85 -15.37 0.66
CA SER A 496 -25.18 -14.87 0.99
C SER A 496 -25.13 -14.25 2.39
N ILE A 497 -25.25 -12.92 2.43
CA ILE A 497 -25.28 -12.13 3.67
C ILE A 497 -26.70 -11.65 3.92
N GLN A 498 -27.07 -11.56 5.18
CA GLN A 498 -28.39 -11.11 5.59
C GLN A 498 -28.26 -10.07 6.68
N ASN A 499 -29.04 -9.00 6.58
CA ASN A 499 -29.38 -8.16 7.72
C ASN A 499 -30.74 -8.63 8.24
N SER A 500 -30.74 -9.45 9.30
CA SER A 500 -31.97 -9.94 9.94
C SER A 500 -32.53 -8.97 10.97
N GLY A 501 -31.81 -7.88 11.18
CA GLY A 501 -32.10 -6.81 12.11
C GLY A 501 -33.18 -5.89 11.58
N ALA A 502 -33.66 -5.03 12.46
CA ALA A 502 -34.77 -4.13 12.15
C ALA A 502 -34.30 -2.72 11.70
N ALA A 503 -32.99 -2.45 11.72
CA ALA A 503 -32.38 -1.27 11.07
C ALA A 503 -31.43 -1.64 9.92
N SER A 504 -31.20 -0.69 9.00
CA SER A 504 -30.16 -0.83 7.96
C SER A 504 -28.75 -0.66 8.54
N THR A 505 -27.72 -1.01 7.76
CA THR A 505 -26.32 -0.82 8.17
C THR A 505 -25.87 0.64 8.20
N ASN A 506 -26.68 1.59 7.73
CA ASN A 506 -26.41 3.04 7.73
C ASN A 506 -25.07 3.43 7.09
N GLY A 507 -24.74 2.78 5.98
CA GLY A 507 -23.49 2.97 5.24
C GLY A 507 -22.89 1.67 4.74
N SER A 508 -21.78 1.80 4.02
CA SER A 508 -20.99 0.64 3.60
C SER A 508 -20.21 0.05 4.78
N PHE A 509 -19.99 -1.26 4.73
CA PHE A 509 -19.22 -2.00 5.72
C PHE A 509 -18.28 -2.97 5.03
N ARG A 510 -17.27 -3.45 5.76
CA ARG A 510 -16.22 -4.30 5.18
C ARG A 510 -16.54 -5.77 5.34
N MET A 511 -16.36 -6.52 4.26
CA MET A 511 -16.27 -7.97 4.30
C MET A 511 -14.81 -8.37 4.10
N ARG A 512 -14.30 -9.28 4.92
CA ARG A 512 -12.90 -9.72 4.91
C ARG A 512 -12.83 -11.24 5.02
N ILE A 513 -11.85 -11.85 4.36
CA ILE A 513 -11.61 -13.28 4.49
C ILE A 513 -10.36 -13.53 5.33
N TYR A 514 -10.48 -14.48 6.25
CA TYR A 514 -9.42 -14.92 7.14
C TYR A 514 -9.07 -16.37 6.86
N TYR A 515 -7.84 -16.77 7.20
CA TYR A 515 -7.35 -18.11 6.96
C TYR A 515 -6.41 -18.64 8.06
N SER A 516 -6.35 -19.96 8.18
CA SER A 516 -5.47 -20.67 9.11
C SER A 516 -5.06 -22.04 8.55
N SER A 517 -3.90 -22.53 8.98
CA SER A 517 -3.47 -23.92 8.79
C SER A 517 -4.10 -24.89 9.81
N GLN A 518 -4.81 -24.35 10.81
CA GLN A 518 -5.53 -25.12 11.81
C GLN A 518 -7.02 -25.14 11.48
N GLN A 519 -7.67 -26.28 11.73
CA GLN A 519 -9.10 -26.48 11.44
C GLN A 519 -10.01 -25.46 12.15
N SER A 520 -9.58 -24.93 13.29
CA SER A 520 -10.21 -23.79 13.95
C SER A 520 -9.59 -22.48 13.45
N VAL A 521 -10.39 -21.67 12.76
CA VAL A 521 -10.01 -20.30 12.33
C VAL A 521 -10.69 -19.31 13.27
N ASN A 522 -9.91 -18.39 13.86
CA ASN A 522 -10.45 -17.29 14.65
C ASN A 522 -10.41 -16.01 13.79
N CYS A 523 -11.56 -15.48 13.42
CA CYS A 523 -11.73 -14.30 12.57
C CYS A 523 -11.20 -13.00 13.20
N GLU A 524 -10.84 -12.98 14.48
CA GLU A 524 -10.20 -11.83 15.12
C GLU A 524 -8.67 -11.88 15.08
N THR A 525 -8.07 -13.08 15.00
CA THR A 525 -6.62 -13.27 15.15
C THR A 525 -5.95 -13.98 13.99
N ALA A 526 -6.72 -14.53 13.06
CA ALA A 526 -6.22 -15.22 11.89
C ALA A 526 -5.65 -14.25 10.86
N SER A 527 -4.81 -14.75 9.96
CA SER A 527 -4.28 -13.97 8.85
C SER A 527 -5.39 -13.65 7.85
N SER A 528 -5.35 -12.47 7.23
CA SER A 528 -6.35 -12.01 6.26
C SER A 528 -5.87 -12.21 4.83
N ALA A 529 -6.73 -12.67 3.91
CA ALA A 529 -6.41 -12.81 2.48
C ALA A 529 -6.98 -11.67 1.60
N GLY A 530 -7.66 -10.69 2.21
CA GLY A 530 -8.19 -9.51 1.50
C GLY A 530 -9.51 -9.02 2.06
N PHE A 531 -9.94 -7.83 1.63
CA PHE A 531 -11.22 -7.23 2.01
C PHE A 531 -11.92 -6.55 0.83
N GLN A 532 -13.24 -6.40 0.95
CA GLN A 532 -14.10 -5.71 -0.01
C GLN A 532 -15.08 -4.81 0.75
N GLN A 533 -15.36 -3.63 0.20
CA GLN A 533 -16.45 -2.79 0.69
C GLN A 533 -17.78 -3.29 0.15
N VAL A 534 -18.74 -3.48 1.04
CA VAL A 534 -20.10 -3.90 0.75
C VAL A 534 -20.99 -2.67 0.92
N SER A 535 -21.82 -2.35 -0.08
CA SER A 535 -22.78 -1.24 0.03
C SER A 535 -23.81 -1.52 1.11
N GLU A 536 -24.52 -0.49 1.56
CA GLU A 536 -25.57 -0.59 2.58
C GLU A 536 -26.51 -1.80 2.36
N LEU A 537 -26.87 -2.46 3.47
CA LEU A 537 -27.80 -3.59 3.49
C LEU A 537 -29.03 -3.20 4.33
N GLU A 538 -30.19 -3.15 3.69
CA GLU A 538 -31.44 -2.69 4.29
C GLU A 538 -31.95 -3.66 5.36
N ALA A 539 -32.82 -3.17 6.26
CA ALA A 539 -33.45 -4.01 7.27
C ALA A 539 -34.20 -5.20 6.64
N GLY A 540 -33.90 -6.42 7.06
CA GLY A 540 -34.47 -7.65 6.53
C GLY A 540 -33.92 -8.09 5.16
N GLU A 541 -32.98 -7.36 4.57
CA GLU A 541 -32.42 -7.69 3.25
C GLU A 541 -31.51 -8.92 3.32
N THR A 542 -31.59 -9.78 2.30
CA THR A 542 -30.61 -10.84 2.03
C THR A 542 -30.04 -10.60 0.65
N ARG A 543 -28.71 -10.53 0.55
CA ARG A 543 -28.00 -10.24 -0.70
C ARG A 543 -26.87 -11.24 -0.91
N VAL A 544 -26.66 -11.63 -2.16
CA VAL A 544 -25.48 -12.40 -2.55
C VAL A 544 -24.41 -11.42 -2.98
N GLU A 545 -23.30 -11.42 -2.24
CA GLU A 545 -22.10 -10.64 -2.54
C GLU A 545 -21.03 -11.55 -3.13
N SER A 546 -20.54 -11.19 -4.32
CA SER A 546 -19.38 -11.84 -4.91
C SER A 546 -18.12 -11.21 -4.34
N PHE A 547 -17.28 -12.03 -3.72
CA PHE A 547 -16.04 -11.64 -3.06
C PHE A 547 -14.86 -12.37 -3.67
N SER A 548 -13.92 -11.62 -4.23
CA SER A 548 -12.69 -12.18 -4.82
C SER A 548 -11.50 -11.96 -3.91
N PHE A 549 -10.71 -13.01 -3.68
CA PHE A 549 -9.46 -12.94 -2.92
C PHE A 549 -8.39 -13.83 -3.53
N GLU A 550 -7.14 -13.49 -3.28
CA GLU A 550 -6.00 -14.29 -3.68
C GLU A 550 -5.71 -15.32 -2.59
N VAL A 551 -5.58 -16.59 -2.99
CA VAL A 551 -5.34 -17.69 -2.06
C VAL A 551 -4.00 -17.48 -1.35
N PRO A 552 -3.97 -17.54 -0.01
CA PRO A 552 -2.78 -17.32 0.78
C PRO A 552 -1.64 -18.23 0.41
N ASP A 553 -0.46 -17.71 0.72
CA ASP A 553 0.79 -18.25 0.25
C ASP A 553 1.30 -19.41 1.13
N PHE A 554 0.49 -20.47 1.20
CA PHE A 554 0.56 -21.58 2.15
C PHE A 554 0.56 -22.94 1.42
N THR A 555 0.95 -24.05 2.07
CA THR A 555 0.83 -25.41 1.51
C THR A 555 0.26 -26.39 2.52
N GLY A 556 -0.65 -27.24 2.07
CA GLY A 556 -1.37 -28.21 2.90
C GLY A 556 -2.81 -27.77 3.18
N ASP A 557 -3.43 -28.39 4.18
CA ASP A 557 -4.81 -28.09 4.56
C ASP A 557 -4.94 -26.64 5.02
N ILE A 558 -5.84 -25.91 4.38
CA ILE A 558 -6.19 -24.55 4.77
C ILE A 558 -7.67 -24.45 5.10
N TYR A 559 -7.95 -23.57 6.03
CA TYR A 559 -9.27 -23.30 6.54
C TYR A 559 -9.52 -21.81 6.43
N PHE A 560 -10.62 -21.43 5.78
CA PHE A 560 -11.05 -20.05 5.59
C PHE A 560 -12.30 -19.75 6.39
N VAL A 561 -12.41 -18.51 6.84
CA VAL A 561 -13.64 -17.94 7.40
C VAL A 561 -13.85 -16.57 6.79
N LEU A 562 -15.05 -16.31 6.30
CA LEU A 562 -15.47 -14.98 5.87
C LEU A 562 -16.01 -14.25 7.10
N MET A 563 -15.66 -12.98 7.24
CA MET A 563 -16.19 -12.09 8.27
C MET A 563 -16.85 -10.90 7.59
N ILE A 564 -18.12 -10.65 7.91
CA ILE A 564 -18.79 -9.39 7.57
C ILE A 564 -18.63 -8.40 8.73
N ASP A 565 -18.77 -7.12 8.41
CA ASP A 565 -18.42 -5.99 9.26
C ASP A 565 -17.04 -6.12 9.95
N SER A 566 -16.02 -6.54 9.21
CA SER A 566 -14.67 -6.70 9.76
C SER A 566 -14.03 -5.37 10.24
N GLY A 567 -14.65 -4.24 9.90
CA GLY A 567 -14.25 -2.91 10.37
C GLY A 567 -14.96 -2.47 11.65
N ARG A 568 -15.88 -3.28 12.19
CA ARG A 568 -16.75 -2.94 13.34
C ARG A 568 -17.44 -1.59 13.16
N SER A 569 -17.91 -1.38 11.94
CA SER A 569 -18.54 -0.15 11.48
C SER A 569 -20.05 -0.19 11.65
N VAL A 570 -20.64 -1.39 11.66
CA VAL A 570 -22.04 -1.68 11.93
C VAL A 570 -22.16 -2.06 13.41
N GLU A 571 -23.27 -1.69 14.03
CA GLU A 571 -23.52 -2.00 15.44
C GLU A 571 -24.55 -3.13 15.47
N GLU A 572 -24.19 -4.26 16.10
CA GLU A 572 -25.00 -5.50 16.12
C GLU A 572 -25.18 -6.04 17.55
N SER A 573 -26.20 -6.88 17.81
CA SER A 573 -26.38 -7.43 19.16
C SER A 573 -25.42 -8.57 19.47
N ASP A 574 -24.97 -9.25 18.41
CA ASP A 574 -24.08 -10.39 18.47
C ASP A 574 -22.96 -10.24 17.43
N GLU A 575 -21.91 -9.50 17.78
CA GLU A 575 -20.69 -9.36 16.96
C GLU A 575 -19.97 -10.69 16.66
N THR A 576 -20.39 -11.81 17.28
CA THR A 576 -19.76 -13.13 17.09
C THR A 576 -20.39 -13.93 15.95
N ASN A 577 -21.56 -13.54 15.47
CA ASN A 577 -22.26 -14.22 14.37
C ASN A 577 -21.83 -13.73 12.96
N ASN A 578 -20.93 -12.73 12.94
CA ASN A 578 -20.39 -12.12 11.73
C ASN A 578 -19.37 -12.99 10.99
N CYS A 579 -19.01 -14.13 11.58
CA CYS A 579 -18.11 -15.11 10.98
C CYS A 579 -18.87 -16.28 10.36
N SER A 580 -18.43 -16.71 9.19
CA SER A 580 -18.98 -17.88 8.53
C SER A 580 -18.54 -19.19 9.18
N ASP A 581 -19.23 -20.27 8.79
CA ASP A 581 -18.67 -21.61 8.93
C ASP A 581 -17.31 -21.72 8.23
N VAL A 582 -16.46 -22.60 8.76
CA VAL A 582 -15.13 -22.87 8.20
C VAL A 582 -15.28 -23.54 6.84
N LEU A 583 -14.73 -22.91 5.82
CA LEU A 583 -14.49 -23.51 4.52
C LEU A 583 -13.12 -24.20 4.54
N SER A 584 -13.05 -25.47 4.16
CA SER A 584 -11.78 -26.18 4.07
C SER A 584 -11.43 -26.45 2.61
N SER A 585 -10.15 -26.28 2.27
CA SER A 585 -9.59 -26.78 1.02
C SER A 585 -8.13 -27.16 1.25
N GLN A 586 -7.49 -27.75 0.25
CA GLN A 586 -6.07 -28.06 0.30
C GLN A 586 -5.34 -27.13 -0.67
N ILE A 587 -4.36 -26.39 -0.17
CA ILE A 587 -3.49 -25.58 -1.03
C ILE A 587 -2.34 -26.42 -1.53
N TYR A 588 -2.25 -26.51 -2.84
CA TYR A 588 -1.09 -27.02 -3.54
C TYR A 588 -0.21 -25.84 -3.97
N ALA A 589 1.10 -25.93 -3.73
CA ALA A 589 2.05 -24.89 -4.18
C ALA A 589 2.20 -24.84 -5.71
N PHE A 590 1.85 -25.95 -6.36
CA PHE A 590 2.06 -26.21 -7.77
C PHE A 590 0.98 -27.19 -8.23
N SER A 591 0.61 -27.14 -9.50
CA SER A 591 -0.41 -27.99 -10.14
C SER A 591 -0.12 -29.49 -10.04
N GLY A 592 1.10 -29.85 -9.61
CA GLY A 592 1.51 -31.20 -9.25
C GLY A 592 2.99 -31.29 -8.92
N GLY A 593 3.44 -32.50 -8.57
CA GLY A 593 4.84 -32.84 -8.35
C GLY A 593 5.38 -32.55 -6.95
N THR A 594 6.57 -33.07 -6.68
CA THR A 594 7.27 -32.96 -5.38
C THR A 594 8.54 -32.12 -5.43
N GLY A 595 8.86 -31.55 -6.59
CA GLY A 595 10.04 -30.73 -6.83
C GLY A 595 11.34 -31.53 -6.91
N THR A 596 11.23 -32.85 -7.11
CA THR A 596 12.37 -33.74 -7.36
C THR A 596 12.63 -33.86 -8.86
N PRO A 597 13.83 -34.23 -9.32
CA PRO A 597 14.09 -34.43 -10.75
C PRO A 597 13.18 -35.47 -11.40
N GLU A 598 12.76 -36.50 -10.66
CA GLU A 598 11.86 -37.55 -11.14
C GLU A 598 10.39 -37.13 -11.12
N ASP A 599 10.04 -36.13 -10.31
CA ASP A 599 8.68 -35.63 -10.10
C ASP A 599 8.72 -34.11 -9.85
N PRO A 600 8.99 -33.32 -10.92
CA PRO A 600 9.18 -31.87 -10.81
C PRO A 600 7.87 -31.16 -10.49
N PHE A 601 7.98 -30.02 -9.79
CA PHE A 601 6.84 -29.15 -9.56
C PHE A 601 6.27 -28.64 -10.89
N GLN A 602 4.96 -28.80 -11.08
CA GLN A 602 4.27 -28.41 -12.30
C GLN A 602 3.77 -26.98 -12.17
N ILE A 603 4.15 -26.14 -13.13
CA ILE A 603 3.68 -24.76 -13.23
C ILE A 603 2.80 -24.66 -14.48
N SER A 604 1.51 -24.47 -14.31
CA SER A 604 0.53 -24.29 -15.40
C SER A 604 0.12 -22.84 -15.60
N ASP A 605 0.34 -21.97 -14.61
CA ASP A 605 -0.09 -20.59 -14.67
C ASP A 605 0.91 -19.60 -14.07
N LYS A 606 0.58 -18.32 -14.22
CA LYS A 606 1.39 -17.20 -13.71
C LYS A 606 1.54 -17.25 -12.18
N SER A 607 0.46 -17.52 -11.44
CA SER A 607 0.46 -17.46 -9.98
C SER A 607 1.46 -18.46 -9.40
N GLU A 608 1.55 -19.65 -9.96
CA GLU A 608 2.51 -20.68 -9.55
C GLU A 608 3.97 -20.30 -9.86
N LEU A 609 4.21 -19.55 -10.94
CA LEU A 609 5.54 -19.01 -11.24
C LEU A 609 5.94 -17.92 -10.25
N LEU A 610 5.01 -17.05 -9.87
CA LEU A 610 5.25 -15.99 -8.86
C LEU A 610 5.40 -16.57 -7.46
N TYR A 611 4.70 -17.68 -7.16
CA TYR A 611 4.93 -18.43 -5.93
C TYR A 611 6.39 -18.90 -5.78
N LEU A 612 6.99 -19.36 -6.89
CA LEU A 612 8.41 -19.69 -6.95
C LEU A 612 9.27 -18.43 -6.77
N ALA A 613 8.92 -17.31 -7.40
CA ALA A 613 9.64 -16.04 -7.30
C ALA A 613 9.91 -15.63 -5.85
N ASP A 614 8.89 -15.69 -5.00
CA ASP A 614 8.97 -15.22 -3.61
C ASP A 614 9.66 -16.21 -2.66
N ARG A 615 10.09 -17.39 -3.14
CA ARG A 615 10.67 -18.46 -2.31
C ARG A 615 12.04 -18.92 -2.76
N PRO A 616 13.10 -18.19 -2.35
CA PRO A 616 14.45 -18.62 -2.67
C PRO A 616 14.86 -19.99 -2.09
N SER A 617 14.18 -20.46 -1.04
CA SER A 617 14.36 -21.80 -0.48
C SER A 617 14.01 -22.92 -1.48
N LEU A 618 13.18 -22.62 -2.48
CA LEU A 618 12.73 -23.54 -3.51
C LEU A 618 13.62 -23.51 -4.76
N TYR A 619 14.55 -22.57 -4.89
CA TYR A 619 15.43 -22.42 -6.06
C TYR A 619 16.39 -23.58 -6.33
N SER A 620 16.44 -24.58 -5.45
CA SER A 620 17.22 -25.82 -5.63
C SER A 620 16.40 -26.99 -6.18
N LYS A 621 15.09 -26.79 -6.42
CA LYS A 621 14.16 -27.84 -6.84
C LYS A 621 14.00 -27.92 -8.37
N SER A 622 13.29 -28.95 -8.83
CA SER A 622 12.99 -29.15 -10.25
C SER A 622 11.56 -28.72 -10.57
N TYR A 623 11.41 -28.00 -11.69
CA TYR A 623 10.16 -27.43 -12.18
C TYR A 623 9.92 -27.83 -13.63
N ILE A 624 8.66 -28.00 -14.00
CA ILE A 624 8.22 -28.21 -15.37
C ILE A 624 7.02 -27.33 -15.70
N LEU A 625 7.07 -26.58 -16.81
CA LEU A 625 5.87 -25.91 -17.31
C LEU A 625 4.93 -26.94 -17.95
N THR A 626 3.66 -26.88 -17.59
CA THR A 626 2.62 -27.76 -18.17
C THR A 626 1.80 -27.05 -19.23
N ASP A 627 1.71 -25.72 -19.16
CA ASP A 627 1.00 -24.86 -20.10
C ASP A 627 1.82 -23.62 -20.48
N ASP A 628 1.40 -22.94 -21.55
CA ASP A 628 1.94 -21.62 -21.89
C ASP A 628 1.42 -20.59 -20.87
N ILE A 629 2.32 -19.73 -20.38
CA ILE A 629 2.01 -18.73 -19.35
C ILE A 629 2.00 -17.35 -19.99
N ASN A 630 0.83 -16.70 -19.99
CA ASN A 630 0.72 -15.28 -20.28
C ASN A 630 0.76 -14.51 -18.95
N MET A 631 1.78 -13.68 -18.78
CA MET A 631 1.97 -12.90 -17.57
C MET A 631 0.99 -11.71 -17.49
N GLY A 632 0.30 -11.34 -18.58
CA GLY A 632 -0.78 -10.36 -18.55
C GLY A 632 -0.35 -8.89 -18.56
N GLY A 633 0.91 -8.61 -18.90
CA GLY A 633 1.50 -7.27 -18.87
C GLY A 633 2.05 -6.88 -17.50
N GLU A 634 2.36 -7.88 -16.66
CA GLU A 634 2.87 -7.66 -15.31
C GLU A 634 4.17 -6.88 -15.30
N PHE A 635 4.31 -6.04 -14.28
CA PHE A 635 5.43 -5.15 -14.10
C PHE A 635 6.24 -5.56 -12.87
N PHE A 636 7.54 -5.79 -13.07
CA PHE A 636 8.49 -6.16 -12.03
C PHE A 636 9.57 -5.09 -11.91
N ASP A 637 9.83 -4.61 -10.70
CA ASP A 637 10.92 -3.68 -10.40
C ASP A 637 12.27 -4.39 -10.13
N ASN A 638 12.29 -5.73 -10.28
CA ASN A 638 13.42 -6.63 -10.12
C ASN A 638 13.28 -7.84 -11.07
N SER A 639 14.29 -8.72 -11.13
CA SER A 639 14.17 -10.01 -11.80
C SER A 639 13.05 -10.84 -11.19
N VAL A 640 12.29 -11.57 -12.02
CA VAL A 640 11.14 -12.37 -11.56
C VAL A 640 11.61 -13.46 -10.60
N LEU A 641 12.59 -14.26 -11.01
CA LEU A 641 13.20 -15.30 -10.19
C LEU A 641 14.62 -14.87 -9.79
N SER A 642 15.08 -15.28 -8.62
CA SER A 642 16.43 -14.96 -8.13
C SER A 642 16.74 -13.46 -8.17
N PRO A 643 15.90 -12.59 -7.55
CA PRO A 643 16.13 -11.15 -7.52
C PRO A 643 17.41 -10.78 -6.77
N ASN A 644 17.96 -9.61 -7.08
CA ASN A 644 19.15 -9.07 -6.43
C ASN A 644 18.81 -7.80 -5.64
N ASP A 645 19.60 -7.49 -4.62
CA ASP A 645 19.41 -6.25 -3.86
C ASP A 645 19.78 -5.02 -4.72
N GLN A 646 19.03 -3.94 -4.52
CA GLN A 646 19.28 -2.70 -5.27
C GLN A 646 20.64 -2.09 -4.90
N MET A 647 21.28 -1.47 -5.91
CA MET A 647 22.56 -0.76 -5.78
C MET A 647 23.75 -1.62 -5.36
N GLN A 648 23.68 -2.95 -5.52
CA GLN A 648 24.84 -3.84 -5.31
C GLN A 648 25.70 -4.00 -6.57
N SER A 649 27.01 -4.10 -6.36
CA SER A 649 27.99 -4.35 -7.43
C SER A 649 28.20 -5.83 -7.75
N SER A 650 27.94 -6.71 -6.78
CA SER A 650 27.93 -8.17 -6.90
C SER A 650 26.52 -8.72 -6.65
N PHE A 651 26.26 -9.94 -7.10
CA PHE A 651 25.00 -10.61 -6.81
C PHE A 651 24.98 -11.04 -5.34
N THR A 652 24.03 -10.53 -4.55
CA THR A 652 23.86 -10.82 -3.12
C THR A 652 22.62 -11.66 -2.82
N GLY A 653 21.70 -11.75 -3.78
CA GLY A 653 20.51 -12.60 -3.68
C GLY A 653 20.83 -14.10 -3.64
N ALA A 654 19.78 -14.90 -3.46
CA ALA A 654 19.86 -16.34 -3.55
C ALA A 654 19.76 -16.78 -5.02
N LYS A 655 20.81 -17.43 -5.51
CA LYS A 655 20.92 -17.87 -6.91
C LYS A 655 20.07 -19.10 -7.19
N PHE A 656 19.54 -19.21 -8.40
CA PHE A 656 18.88 -20.42 -8.87
C PHE A 656 19.86 -21.57 -9.09
N THR A 657 19.63 -22.73 -8.46
CA THR A 657 20.52 -23.90 -8.50
C THR A 657 19.81 -25.18 -8.97
N GLY A 658 18.49 -25.12 -9.14
CA GLY A 658 17.64 -26.22 -9.56
C GLY A 658 17.51 -26.35 -11.08
N THR A 659 16.45 -27.03 -11.52
CA THR A 659 16.14 -27.21 -12.95
C THR A 659 14.80 -26.59 -13.27
N PHE A 660 14.74 -25.70 -14.25
CA PHE A 660 13.51 -25.13 -14.77
C PHE A 660 13.30 -25.60 -16.22
N ASP A 661 12.43 -26.58 -16.41
CA ASP A 661 12.11 -27.15 -17.73
C ASP A 661 10.84 -26.51 -18.28
N GLY A 662 10.98 -25.65 -19.28
CA GLY A 662 9.83 -25.07 -19.98
C GLY A 662 9.02 -26.09 -20.78
N ALA A 663 9.50 -27.33 -20.97
CA ALA A 663 8.82 -28.37 -21.75
C ALA A 663 8.39 -27.96 -23.18
N GLY A 664 8.99 -26.91 -23.74
CA GLY A 664 8.64 -26.30 -25.02
C GLY A 664 7.50 -25.28 -24.93
N ARG A 665 7.15 -24.82 -23.73
CA ARG A 665 6.11 -23.82 -23.47
C ARG A 665 6.63 -22.40 -23.57
N VAL A 666 5.69 -21.48 -23.79
CA VAL A 666 5.93 -20.04 -23.92
C VAL A 666 5.56 -19.31 -22.64
N LEU A 667 6.44 -18.46 -22.15
CA LEU A 667 6.20 -17.47 -21.11
C LEU A 667 6.17 -16.09 -21.77
N SER A 668 5.09 -15.33 -21.60
CA SER A 668 4.85 -14.14 -22.42
C SER A 668 4.33 -12.92 -21.67
N ASN A 669 4.49 -11.74 -22.28
CA ASN A 669 3.80 -10.50 -21.89
C ASN A 669 4.13 -10.01 -20.47
N PHE A 670 5.40 -9.69 -20.20
CA PHE A 670 5.85 -9.12 -18.92
C PHE A 670 6.91 -8.04 -19.11
N THR A 671 7.00 -7.12 -18.15
CA THR A 671 7.97 -6.03 -18.11
C THR A 671 8.80 -6.10 -16.84
N ILE A 672 10.13 -6.17 -16.98
CA ILE A 672 11.09 -5.98 -15.89
C ILE A 672 11.72 -4.61 -16.08
N ASN A 673 11.43 -3.68 -15.18
CA ASN A 673 12.06 -2.36 -15.15
C ASN A 673 12.79 -2.19 -13.82
N ALA A 674 14.05 -2.60 -13.80
CA ALA A 674 14.88 -2.69 -12.60
C ALA A 674 16.01 -1.64 -12.65
N PRO A 675 15.70 -0.33 -12.55
CA PRO A 675 16.67 0.73 -12.85
C PRO A 675 17.92 0.68 -11.96
N TYR A 676 17.82 0.15 -10.75
CA TYR A 676 18.92 0.13 -9.77
C TYR A 676 19.46 -1.27 -9.44
N THR A 677 18.93 -2.31 -10.07
CA THR A 677 19.28 -3.70 -9.71
C THR A 677 20.24 -4.29 -10.73
N SER A 678 21.48 -4.56 -10.30
CA SER A 678 22.41 -5.35 -11.11
C SER A 678 21.85 -6.75 -11.31
N TYR A 679 22.00 -7.31 -12.52
CA TYR A 679 21.57 -8.67 -12.91
C TYR A 679 20.04 -8.79 -13.05
N ALA A 680 19.51 -8.16 -14.09
CA ALA A 680 18.10 -8.19 -14.46
C ALA A 680 17.82 -9.24 -15.54
N GLY A 681 16.74 -10.00 -15.37
CA GLY A 681 16.18 -10.93 -16.36
C GLY A 681 15.06 -11.75 -15.77
N LEU A 682 14.47 -12.69 -16.52
CA LEU A 682 13.51 -13.64 -15.91
C LEU A 682 14.11 -14.28 -14.65
N PHE A 683 15.41 -14.57 -14.67
CA PHE A 683 16.24 -14.93 -13.53
C PHE A 683 17.30 -13.87 -13.29
N GLY A 684 17.50 -13.41 -12.06
CA GLY A 684 18.61 -12.51 -11.76
C GLY A 684 19.94 -13.24 -11.82
N ALA A 685 20.02 -14.44 -11.24
CA ALA A 685 21.20 -15.29 -11.38
C ALA A 685 20.88 -16.79 -11.43
N VAL A 686 21.57 -17.50 -12.32
CA VAL A 686 21.60 -18.97 -12.38
C VAL A 686 22.98 -19.45 -12.01
N ALA A 687 23.13 -20.09 -10.86
CA ALA A 687 24.40 -20.57 -10.33
C ALA A 687 24.92 -21.81 -11.08
N ALA A 688 26.19 -22.14 -10.86
CA ALA A 688 26.75 -23.42 -11.27
C ALA A 688 25.92 -24.60 -10.69
N GLY A 689 25.43 -25.47 -11.56
CA GLY A 689 24.51 -26.57 -11.23
C GLY A 689 23.04 -26.26 -11.53
N GLY A 690 22.67 -24.98 -11.67
CA GLY A 690 21.36 -24.57 -12.15
C GLY A 690 21.21 -24.71 -13.66
N GLU A 691 20.01 -25.04 -14.12
CA GLU A 691 19.68 -25.23 -15.53
C GLU A 691 18.29 -24.68 -15.85
N ILE A 692 18.20 -23.83 -16.88
CA ILE A 692 16.96 -23.47 -17.55
C ILE A 692 16.97 -24.17 -18.91
N ARG A 693 15.89 -24.87 -19.26
CA ARG A 693 15.83 -25.54 -20.56
C ARG A 693 14.44 -25.55 -21.19
N ASN A 694 14.39 -25.68 -22.51
CA ASN A 694 13.14 -25.86 -23.27
C ASN A 694 12.09 -24.77 -23.00
N LEU A 695 12.52 -23.53 -22.73
CA LEU A 695 11.63 -22.43 -22.39
C LEU A 695 11.68 -21.34 -23.46
N HIS A 696 10.52 -20.84 -23.86
CA HIS A 696 10.40 -19.79 -24.87
C HIS A 696 9.83 -18.51 -24.25
N ILE A 697 10.43 -17.36 -24.52
CA ILE A 697 9.96 -16.05 -24.07
C ILE A 697 9.43 -15.26 -25.27
N SER A 698 8.29 -14.59 -25.11
CA SER A 698 7.81 -13.62 -26.10
C SER A 698 7.11 -12.42 -25.49
N GLN A 699 7.16 -11.24 -26.11
CA GLN A 699 6.53 -10.02 -25.56
C GLN A 699 7.08 -9.67 -24.17
N ALA A 700 8.39 -9.83 -23.97
CA ALA A 700 9.07 -9.41 -22.75
C ALA A 700 9.77 -8.07 -22.96
N GLU A 701 9.72 -7.19 -21.97
CA GLU A 701 10.49 -5.94 -21.94
C GLU A 701 11.41 -5.96 -20.71
N VAL A 702 12.73 -5.94 -20.90
CA VAL A 702 13.70 -5.88 -19.80
C VAL A 702 14.49 -4.58 -19.88
N ARG A 703 14.38 -3.73 -18.86
CA ARG A 703 15.00 -2.39 -18.80
C ARG A 703 15.79 -2.18 -17.51
N ILE A 704 17.03 -1.71 -17.66
CA ILE A 704 17.86 -1.19 -16.57
C ILE A 704 18.52 0.13 -16.98
N SER A 705 18.74 1.05 -16.04
CA SER A 705 19.31 2.39 -16.33
C SER A 705 20.51 2.79 -15.46
N ARG A 706 20.68 2.18 -14.28
CA ARG A 706 21.77 2.45 -13.33
C ARG A 706 22.33 1.16 -12.71
N ALA A 707 22.36 0.10 -13.50
CA ALA A 707 22.78 -1.24 -13.09
C ALA A 707 23.80 -1.84 -14.08
N ASN A 708 24.18 -3.12 -13.98
CA ASN A 708 25.24 -3.64 -14.85
C ASN A 708 24.77 -4.58 -15.97
N TYR A 709 23.93 -5.59 -15.68
CA TYR A 709 23.68 -6.69 -16.60
C TYR A 709 22.19 -6.91 -16.80
N ALA A 710 21.73 -6.93 -18.06
CA ALA A 710 20.37 -7.26 -18.45
C ALA A 710 20.37 -8.44 -19.44
N GLY A 711 19.57 -9.46 -19.17
CA GLY A 711 19.32 -10.57 -20.07
C GLY A 711 17.85 -10.92 -20.14
N GLY A 712 17.35 -11.42 -21.28
CA GLY A 712 15.96 -11.87 -21.36
C GLY A 712 15.65 -13.02 -20.39
N PHE A 713 16.56 -14.00 -20.30
CA PHE A 713 16.45 -15.13 -19.37
C PHE A 713 17.24 -14.89 -18.09
N ALA A 714 18.50 -14.47 -18.16
CA ALA A 714 19.35 -14.35 -16.98
C ALA A 714 20.17 -13.05 -16.94
N GLY A 715 20.17 -12.36 -15.80
CA GLY A 715 21.13 -11.28 -15.56
C GLY A 715 22.56 -11.80 -15.48
N LEU A 716 22.79 -12.80 -14.62
CA LEU A 716 24.03 -13.55 -14.46
C LEU A 716 23.81 -15.05 -14.70
N LEU A 717 24.65 -15.64 -15.55
CA LEU A 717 24.64 -17.08 -15.83
C LEU A 717 26.00 -17.70 -15.49
N GLU A 718 26.01 -18.56 -14.47
CA GLU A 718 27.14 -19.45 -14.12
C GLU A 718 26.78 -20.94 -14.35
N GLY A 719 25.50 -21.23 -14.57
CA GLY A 719 24.94 -22.55 -14.91
C GLY A 719 24.60 -22.68 -16.40
N LYS A 720 23.47 -23.30 -16.72
CA LYS A 720 23.10 -23.61 -18.12
C LYS A 720 21.78 -23.00 -18.56
N ILE A 721 21.73 -22.53 -19.80
CA ILE A 721 20.51 -22.22 -20.53
C ILE A 721 20.53 -23.01 -21.83
N THR A 722 19.62 -23.98 -22.00
CA THR A 722 19.65 -24.92 -23.13
C THR A 722 18.32 -25.07 -23.85
N GLY A 723 18.29 -25.02 -25.18
CA GLY A 723 17.02 -25.20 -25.90
C GLY A 723 16.01 -24.10 -25.57
N CYS A 724 16.45 -22.86 -25.37
CA CYS A 724 15.57 -21.74 -25.05
C CYS A 724 15.50 -20.73 -26.20
N SER A 725 14.39 -20.02 -26.35
CA SER A 725 14.30 -18.93 -27.33
C SER A 725 13.64 -17.69 -26.78
N ILE A 726 14.00 -16.53 -27.33
CA ILE A 726 13.32 -15.27 -27.08
C ILE A 726 12.98 -14.60 -28.41
N LYS A 727 11.77 -14.02 -28.49
CA LYS A 727 11.29 -13.29 -29.66
C LYS A 727 10.33 -12.18 -29.31
N ASP A 728 10.04 -11.27 -30.23
CA ASP A 728 9.03 -10.21 -30.06
C ASP A 728 9.22 -9.47 -28.73
N SER A 729 10.47 -9.19 -28.34
CA SER A 729 10.86 -8.73 -26.99
C SER A 729 11.98 -7.69 -27.08
N SER A 730 12.21 -6.94 -26.00
CA SER A 730 13.27 -5.93 -25.87
C SER A 730 14.14 -6.15 -24.62
N VAL A 731 15.45 -5.90 -24.73
CA VAL A 731 16.40 -5.96 -23.61
C VAL A 731 17.34 -4.76 -23.65
N ASN A 732 17.12 -3.79 -22.76
CA ASN A 732 17.81 -2.51 -22.75
C ASN A 732 18.56 -2.25 -21.44
N ALA A 733 19.86 -2.01 -21.56
CA ALA A 733 20.75 -1.52 -20.52
C ALA A 733 21.19 -0.09 -20.84
N GLU A 734 20.35 0.88 -20.51
CA GLU A 734 20.50 2.29 -20.89
C GLU A 734 21.28 3.13 -19.86
N TYR A 735 21.56 4.38 -20.24
CA TYR A 735 22.22 5.42 -19.45
C TYR A 735 23.63 5.04 -18.98
N ILE A 736 23.81 4.54 -17.74
CA ILE A 736 25.12 4.08 -17.24
C ILE A 736 25.20 2.55 -17.15
N SER A 737 24.21 1.83 -17.67
CA SER A 737 24.15 0.37 -17.58
C SER A 737 24.88 -0.35 -18.68
N LYS A 738 25.68 -1.36 -18.34
CA LYS A 738 26.81 -1.75 -19.19
C LYS A 738 26.50 -2.86 -20.20
N TYR A 739 25.80 -3.91 -19.82
CA TYR A 739 25.72 -5.15 -20.61
C TYR A 739 24.27 -5.53 -20.87
N ALA A 740 23.94 -5.81 -22.14
CA ALA A 740 22.64 -6.36 -22.54
C ALA A 740 22.82 -7.58 -23.45
N GLY A 741 22.05 -8.63 -23.20
CA GLY A 741 22.00 -9.80 -24.08
C GLY A 741 20.60 -10.35 -24.25
N GLY A 742 20.26 -10.86 -25.45
CA GLY A 742 18.95 -11.45 -25.67
C GLY A 742 18.63 -12.60 -24.70
N ILE A 743 19.61 -13.46 -24.41
CA ILE A 743 19.47 -14.57 -23.46
C ILE A 743 20.06 -14.20 -22.09
N ALA A 744 21.32 -13.76 -22.04
CA ALA A 744 22.01 -13.48 -20.79
C ALA A 744 22.73 -12.12 -20.78
N GLY A 745 22.68 -11.40 -19.65
CA GLY A 745 23.46 -10.18 -19.47
C GLY A 745 24.97 -10.48 -19.38
N SER A 746 25.34 -11.47 -18.57
CA SER A 746 26.68 -12.04 -18.52
C SER A 746 26.64 -13.56 -18.30
N ALA A 747 27.48 -14.29 -19.04
CA ALA A 747 27.73 -15.71 -18.86
C ALA A 747 29.18 -15.91 -18.37
N GLU A 748 29.34 -16.24 -17.09
CA GLU A 748 30.64 -16.26 -16.41
C GLU A 748 30.97 -17.63 -15.82
N GLY A 749 32.19 -18.11 -16.13
CA GLY A 749 32.77 -19.29 -15.50
C GLY A 749 32.65 -20.55 -16.36
N SER A 750 33.47 -21.54 -16.05
CA SER A 750 33.57 -22.79 -16.84
C SER A 750 32.31 -23.67 -16.89
N SER A 751 31.31 -23.38 -16.05
CA SER A 751 30.01 -24.06 -16.05
C SER A 751 28.94 -23.29 -16.83
N ALA A 752 29.22 -22.03 -17.20
CA ALA A 752 28.31 -21.18 -17.95
C ALA A 752 28.18 -21.66 -19.39
N GLU A 753 26.99 -22.14 -19.75
CA GLU A 753 26.68 -22.66 -21.08
C GLU A 753 25.36 -22.10 -21.59
N ILE A 754 25.40 -21.45 -22.76
CA ILE A 754 24.21 -21.12 -23.54
C ILE A 754 24.26 -21.99 -24.79
N SER A 755 23.42 -23.02 -24.87
CA SER A 755 23.44 -23.94 -26.00
C SER A 755 22.07 -24.18 -26.62
N ASN A 756 22.03 -24.38 -27.93
CA ASN A 756 20.77 -24.60 -28.66
C ASN A 756 19.73 -23.50 -28.42
N CYS A 757 20.15 -22.24 -28.33
CA CYS A 757 19.26 -21.11 -28.04
C CYS A 757 19.11 -20.15 -29.21
N SER A 758 18.00 -19.40 -29.25
CA SER A 758 17.80 -18.37 -30.27
C SER A 758 17.26 -17.05 -29.72
N SER A 759 17.65 -15.97 -30.38
CA SER A 759 17.16 -14.61 -30.15
C SER A 759 16.77 -14.03 -31.51
N ALA A 760 15.48 -13.98 -31.81
CA ALA A 760 14.98 -13.70 -33.16
C ALA A 760 13.76 -12.77 -33.12
N ALA A 761 13.62 -11.86 -34.08
CA ALA A 761 12.55 -10.85 -34.05
C ALA A 761 12.52 -10.05 -32.74
N MET A 762 13.70 -9.75 -32.19
CA MET A 762 13.84 -8.84 -31.06
C MET A 762 13.61 -7.41 -31.54
N GLU A 763 12.75 -6.67 -30.85
CA GLU A 763 12.47 -5.26 -31.17
C GLU A 763 13.74 -4.44 -30.99
N GLU A 764 14.42 -4.59 -29.86
CA GLU A 764 15.67 -3.91 -29.57
C GLU A 764 16.51 -4.66 -28.52
N ILE A 765 17.83 -4.66 -28.72
CA ILE A 765 18.81 -5.01 -27.69
C ILE A 765 19.83 -3.87 -27.61
N ILE A 766 19.76 -3.07 -26.54
CA ILE A 766 20.55 -1.84 -26.39
C ILE A 766 21.42 -1.89 -25.14
N ALA A 767 22.69 -1.47 -25.22
CA ALA A 767 23.56 -1.34 -24.04
C ALA A 767 24.44 -0.09 -24.06
N SER A 768 24.77 0.49 -22.90
CA SER A 768 25.77 1.58 -22.85
C SER A 768 27.21 1.10 -23.04
N MET A 769 27.51 -0.21 -22.95
CA MET A 769 28.86 -0.72 -23.15
C MET A 769 28.91 -1.92 -24.12
N TYR A 770 28.29 -3.05 -23.78
CA TYR A 770 28.37 -4.28 -24.56
C TYR A 770 26.98 -4.86 -24.82
N ALA A 771 26.57 -4.91 -26.08
CA ALA A 771 25.31 -5.53 -26.49
C ALA A 771 25.56 -6.79 -27.32
N GLY A 772 24.89 -7.89 -27.00
CA GLY A 772 24.98 -9.13 -27.77
C GLY A 772 23.62 -9.74 -28.07
N GLY A 773 23.45 -10.29 -29.28
CA GLY A 773 22.20 -10.97 -29.63
C GLY A 773 21.86 -12.15 -28.73
N ILE A 774 22.88 -12.87 -28.24
CA ILE A 774 22.73 -13.97 -27.27
C ILE A 774 23.19 -13.53 -25.88
N ALA A 775 24.40 -12.98 -25.73
CA ALA A 775 24.93 -12.57 -24.43
C ALA A 775 25.62 -11.20 -24.45
N GLY A 776 25.42 -10.37 -23.43
CA GLY A 776 26.16 -9.11 -23.30
C GLY A 776 27.66 -9.36 -23.13
N GLU A 777 28.01 -10.29 -22.25
CA GLU A 777 29.38 -10.76 -22.05
C GLU A 777 29.44 -12.29 -21.87
N VAL A 778 30.51 -12.91 -22.36
CA VAL A 778 30.90 -14.29 -22.03
C VAL A 778 32.33 -14.28 -21.51
N SER A 779 32.54 -14.75 -20.27
CA SER A 779 33.84 -14.64 -19.59
C SER A 779 34.22 -15.91 -18.81
N SER A 780 35.51 -16.01 -18.46
CA SER A 780 36.02 -17.00 -17.49
C SER A 780 35.73 -18.48 -17.85
N GLY A 781 35.72 -18.81 -19.14
CA GLY A 781 35.49 -20.17 -19.64
C GLY A 781 34.06 -20.48 -20.07
N GLY A 782 33.19 -19.46 -20.20
CA GLY A 782 31.83 -19.63 -20.70
C GLY A 782 31.76 -20.10 -22.16
N LEU A 783 30.64 -20.70 -22.54
CA LEU A 783 30.40 -21.28 -23.86
C LEU A 783 29.06 -20.82 -24.45
N ILE A 784 29.09 -20.28 -25.68
CA ILE A 784 27.92 -20.21 -26.56
C ILE A 784 28.05 -21.28 -27.64
N GLN A 785 27.05 -22.15 -27.78
CA GLN A 785 27.12 -23.23 -28.77
C GLN A 785 25.78 -23.49 -29.47
N GLN A 786 25.80 -23.66 -30.80
CA GLN A 786 24.58 -24.00 -31.55
C GLN A 786 23.46 -22.98 -31.33
N CYS A 787 23.81 -21.70 -31.24
CA CYS A 787 22.85 -20.62 -31.05
C CYS A 787 22.69 -19.81 -32.34
N PHE A 788 21.57 -19.10 -32.47
CA PHE A 788 21.44 -18.11 -33.54
C PHE A 788 20.78 -16.80 -33.14
N CYS A 789 21.20 -15.72 -33.79
CA CYS A 789 20.62 -14.39 -33.63
C CYS A 789 20.02 -13.85 -34.94
N ALA A 790 18.81 -13.32 -34.87
CA ALA A 790 18.11 -12.61 -35.93
C ALA A 790 17.30 -11.43 -35.34
N ALA A 791 17.94 -10.63 -34.50
CA ALA A 791 17.37 -9.40 -33.93
C ALA A 791 17.16 -8.32 -35.01
N GLU A 792 16.11 -7.50 -34.87
CA GLU A 792 15.86 -6.39 -35.79
C GLU A 792 16.78 -5.21 -35.49
N GLU A 793 16.98 -4.91 -34.20
CA GLU A 793 17.87 -3.85 -33.71
C GLU A 793 18.81 -4.36 -32.62
N LEU A 794 20.10 -4.05 -32.76
CA LEU A 794 21.16 -4.40 -31.83
C LEU A 794 22.19 -3.27 -31.79
N ASP A 795 22.26 -2.54 -30.68
CA ASP A 795 23.10 -1.35 -30.56
C ASP A 795 23.84 -1.29 -29.21
N ALA A 796 25.07 -0.75 -29.24
CA ALA A 796 25.80 -0.41 -28.03
C ALA A 796 26.64 0.86 -28.22
N ALA A 797 26.82 1.64 -27.15
CA ALA A 797 27.65 2.83 -27.23
C ALA A 797 29.16 2.51 -27.37
N TYR A 798 29.61 1.30 -27.01
CA TYR A 798 31.00 0.86 -27.22
C TYR A 798 31.10 -0.29 -28.22
N TYR A 799 30.57 -1.48 -27.89
CA TYR A 799 30.76 -2.69 -28.70
C TYR A 799 29.47 -3.51 -28.77
N ALA A 800 28.88 -3.58 -29.95
CA ALA A 800 27.82 -4.55 -30.25
C ALA A 800 28.39 -5.75 -31.03
N GLY A 801 27.88 -6.95 -30.75
CA GLY A 801 28.22 -8.16 -31.49
C GLY A 801 27.00 -9.05 -31.73
N PRO A 802 26.77 -9.58 -32.95
CA PRO A 802 25.55 -10.30 -33.28
C PRO A 802 25.28 -11.52 -32.38
N LEU A 803 26.32 -12.16 -31.84
CA LEU A 803 26.17 -13.22 -30.85
C LEU A 803 26.54 -12.74 -29.44
N ALA A 804 27.67 -12.04 -29.28
CA ALA A 804 28.09 -11.54 -27.97
C ALA A 804 28.64 -10.12 -27.99
N GLY A 805 28.35 -9.29 -26.99
CA GLY A 805 28.95 -7.97 -26.87
C GLY A 805 30.45 -8.03 -26.58
N ALA A 806 30.85 -8.93 -25.68
CA ALA A 806 32.25 -9.25 -25.39
C ALA A 806 32.47 -10.76 -25.13
N VAL A 807 33.62 -11.29 -25.54
CA VAL A 807 34.06 -12.66 -25.26
C VAL A 807 35.48 -12.64 -24.71
N ARG A 808 35.66 -13.12 -23.48
CA ARG A 808 36.93 -13.11 -22.74
C ARG A 808 37.29 -14.49 -22.20
N ASP A 809 38.43 -15.04 -22.60
CA ASP A 809 38.90 -16.36 -22.16
C ASP A 809 37.80 -17.45 -22.29
N SER A 810 37.00 -17.35 -23.37
CA SER A 810 35.71 -18.06 -23.55
C SER A 810 35.50 -18.45 -25.01
N GLN A 811 34.41 -19.20 -25.30
CA GLN A 811 34.23 -19.83 -26.61
C GLN A 811 32.83 -19.58 -27.20
N ILE A 812 32.79 -19.40 -28.53
CA ILE A 812 31.57 -19.46 -29.34
C ILE A 812 31.77 -20.53 -30.40
N SER A 813 30.84 -21.48 -30.57
CA SER A 813 30.97 -22.54 -31.58
C SER A 813 29.66 -22.93 -32.25
N SER A 814 29.72 -23.25 -33.54
CA SER A 814 28.58 -23.74 -34.33
C SER A 814 27.34 -22.84 -34.28
N SER A 815 27.57 -21.53 -34.16
CA SER A 815 26.51 -20.52 -33.99
C SER A 815 26.45 -19.58 -35.20
N TYR A 816 25.27 -18.98 -35.43
CA TYR A 816 24.97 -18.24 -36.65
C TYR A 816 24.25 -16.93 -36.37
N TRP A 817 24.33 -15.95 -37.27
CA TRP A 817 23.50 -14.76 -37.17
C TRP A 817 23.05 -14.29 -38.55
N ASP A 818 21.94 -13.58 -38.61
CA ASP A 818 21.51 -12.93 -39.84
C ASP A 818 22.47 -11.78 -40.19
N SER A 819 23.02 -11.84 -41.39
CA SER A 819 23.93 -10.84 -41.96
C SER A 819 23.31 -9.45 -42.13
N THR A 820 21.98 -9.32 -41.96
CA THR A 820 21.31 -8.02 -41.88
C THR A 820 21.63 -7.24 -40.61
N ILE A 821 22.11 -7.92 -39.55
CA ILE A 821 22.52 -7.27 -38.30
C ILE A 821 23.82 -6.50 -38.54
N ILE A 822 23.77 -5.17 -38.35
CA ILE A 822 24.92 -4.27 -38.49
C ILE A 822 25.24 -3.67 -37.11
N PRO A 823 26.12 -4.31 -36.32
CA PRO A 823 26.43 -3.85 -34.97
C PRO A 823 27.29 -2.57 -34.97
N SER A 824 27.00 -1.66 -34.04
CA SER A 824 27.82 -0.46 -33.79
C SER A 824 29.13 -0.79 -33.06
N GLY A 825 30.19 -0.04 -33.41
CA GLY A 825 31.47 -0.06 -32.67
C GLY A 825 32.39 -1.30 -32.82
N SER A 826 32.02 -2.32 -33.59
CA SER A 826 32.79 -3.59 -33.65
C SER A 826 34.25 -3.45 -34.14
N GLN A 827 35.14 -4.27 -33.59
CA GLN A 827 36.50 -4.53 -34.11
C GLN A 827 36.56 -5.94 -34.68
N ALA A 828 37.23 -6.12 -35.84
CA ALA A 828 37.76 -7.32 -36.50
C ALA A 828 36.97 -8.67 -36.54
N GLU A 829 36.29 -9.09 -35.47
CA GLU A 829 35.56 -10.35 -35.35
C GLU A 829 34.04 -10.11 -35.45
N PRO A 830 33.37 -10.50 -36.55
CA PRO A 830 32.00 -10.08 -36.80
C PRO A 830 30.95 -10.77 -35.92
N ALA A 831 31.31 -11.79 -35.14
CA ALA A 831 30.41 -12.49 -34.22
C ALA A 831 30.36 -11.87 -32.81
N ALA A 832 31.40 -11.11 -32.42
CA ALA A 832 31.55 -10.53 -31.09
C ALA A 832 31.99 -9.07 -31.17
N GLY A 833 31.43 -8.18 -30.35
CA GLY A 833 31.83 -6.77 -30.34
C GLY A 833 33.28 -6.58 -29.90
N LEU A 834 33.73 -7.40 -28.93
CA LEU A 834 35.10 -7.51 -28.45
C LEU A 834 35.47 -8.98 -28.22
N ALA A 835 36.68 -9.39 -28.62
CA ALA A 835 37.20 -10.74 -28.42
C ALA A 835 38.62 -10.70 -27.82
N GLU A 836 38.79 -11.25 -26.61
CA GLU A 836 40.06 -11.32 -25.88
C GLU A 836 40.31 -12.77 -25.46
N ASN A 837 41.37 -13.40 -25.97
CA ASN A 837 41.66 -14.84 -25.75
C ASN A 837 40.46 -15.76 -26.06
N ALA A 838 39.63 -15.36 -27.03
CA ALA A 838 38.42 -16.09 -27.40
C ALA A 838 38.67 -17.13 -28.49
N VAL A 839 37.90 -18.23 -28.47
CA VAL A 839 37.82 -19.20 -29.57
C VAL A 839 36.45 -19.10 -30.21
N ILE A 840 36.37 -18.52 -31.41
CA ILE A 840 35.11 -18.24 -32.10
C ILE A 840 35.03 -19.04 -33.40
N THR A 841 34.03 -19.92 -33.50
CA THR A 841 33.63 -20.65 -34.70
C THR A 841 32.15 -20.38 -34.97
N ALA A 842 31.86 -19.20 -35.52
CA ALA A 842 30.52 -18.73 -35.81
C ALA A 842 30.47 -18.02 -37.17
N TYR A 843 29.32 -18.05 -37.85
CA TYR A 843 29.21 -17.59 -39.24
C TYR A 843 27.95 -16.75 -39.50
N ALA A 844 28.12 -15.62 -40.18
CA ALA A 844 27.02 -14.86 -40.76
C ALA A 844 26.32 -15.69 -41.85
N ARG A 845 25.02 -15.52 -41.96
CA ARG A 845 24.19 -16.10 -43.02
C ARG A 845 23.21 -15.06 -43.51
N THR A 846 22.90 -15.07 -44.81
CA THR A 846 21.77 -14.26 -45.29
C THR A 846 20.46 -14.73 -44.68
N THR A 847 19.44 -13.88 -44.66
CA THR A 847 18.09 -14.26 -44.23
C THR A 847 17.60 -15.55 -44.89
N GLU A 848 17.80 -15.71 -46.19
CA GLU A 848 17.45 -16.96 -46.90
C GLU A 848 18.29 -18.16 -46.44
N GLN A 849 19.58 -17.97 -46.19
CA GLN A 849 20.44 -19.04 -45.68
C GLN A 849 20.08 -19.45 -44.26
N MET A 850 19.65 -18.50 -43.42
CA MET A 850 19.12 -18.77 -42.08
C MET A 850 17.80 -19.56 -42.14
N LYS A 851 17.04 -19.44 -43.24
CA LYS A 851 15.78 -20.15 -43.47
C LYS A 851 15.96 -21.49 -44.21
N THR A 852 17.17 -22.03 -44.23
CA THR A 852 17.49 -23.29 -44.94
C THR A 852 18.16 -24.29 -44.00
N ARG A 853 17.62 -25.50 -43.89
CA ARG A 853 18.06 -26.53 -42.93
C ARG A 853 19.53 -26.98 -43.09
N SER A 854 19.95 -27.24 -44.34
CA SER A 854 21.31 -27.74 -44.68
C SER A 854 22.44 -26.79 -44.26
N ASN A 855 22.10 -25.56 -43.89
CA ASN A 855 23.03 -24.56 -43.40
C ASN A 855 23.36 -24.71 -41.90
N TYR A 856 22.69 -25.55 -41.13
CA TYR A 856 23.02 -25.69 -39.70
C TYR A 856 23.75 -27.01 -39.44
N ALA A 857 25.07 -26.97 -39.56
CA ALA A 857 25.91 -28.16 -39.45
C ALA A 857 25.92 -28.68 -38.01
N GLY A 858 25.60 -29.96 -37.84
CA GLY A 858 25.60 -30.63 -36.53
C GLY A 858 24.42 -30.28 -35.62
N TRP A 859 23.41 -29.56 -36.13
CA TRP A 859 22.18 -29.27 -35.39
C TRP A 859 21.24 -30.48 -35.41
N GLN A 860 20.57 -30.72 -34.28
CA GLN A 860 19.66 -31.86 -34.10
C GLN A 860 18.26 -31.55 -34.65
N TRP A 861 18.15 -31.63 -35.98
CA TRP A 861 16.87 -31.49 -36.66
C TRP A 861 15.91 -32.65 -36.31
N ARG A 862 14.61 -32.35 -36.25
CA ARG A 862 13.50 -33.31 -35.96
C ARG A 862 13.44 -33.83 -34.52
N THR A 863 14.46 -33.57 -33.71
CA THR A 863 14.51 -33.95 -32.28
C THR A 863 14.66 -32.77 -31.35
N LEU A 864 15.19 -31.65 -31.83
CA LEU A 864 15.33 -30.39 -31.08
C LEU A 864 14.91 -29.18 -31.93
N TRP A 865 15.42 -29.10 -33.16
CA TRP A 865 15.14 -27.99 -34.07
C TRP A 865 14.17 -28.40 -35.18
N HIS A 866 13.30 -27.47 -35.55
CA HIS A 866 12.39 -27.51 -36.69
C HIS A 866 12.50 -26.23 -37.51
N LEU A 867 12.18 -26.30 -38.80
CA LEU A 867 12.21 -25.16 -39.70
C LEU A 867 10.96 -25.19 -40.56
N ASP A 868 10.05 -24.24 -40.32
CA ASP A 868 8.90 -24.02 -41.19
C ASP A 868 9.36 -23.31 -42.48
N PRO A 869 8.82 -23.68 -43.67
CA PRO A 869 9.16 -23.03 -44.92
C PRO A 869 9.05 -21.51 -44.84
N GLY A 870 10.15 -20.80 -45.10
CA GLY A 870 10.20 -19.34 -45.09
C GLY A 870 10.40 -18.68 -43.71
N ASN A 871 10.54 -19.46 -42.64
CA ASN A 871 10.78 -18.97 -41.27
C ASN A 871 12.18 -19.35 -40.75
N TYR A 872 12.64 -18.63 -39.73
CA TYR A 872 13.85 -19.00 -39.00
C TYR A 872 13.64 -20.32 -38.23
N PRO A 873 14.72 -21.04 -37.86
CA PRO A 873 14.60 -22.25 -37.07
C PRO A 873 13.88 -21.99 -35.75
N ILE A 874 12.96 -22.87 -35.39
CA ILE A 874 12.28 -22.89 -34.10
C ILE A 874 12.63 -24.18 -33.35
N LEU A 875 12.51 -24.15 -32.04
CA LEU A 875 12.66 -25.34 -31.21
C LEU A 875 11.35 -26.11 -31.19
N ILE A 876 11.42 -27.44 -31.24
CA ILE A 876 10.25 -28.31 -31.24
C ILE A 876 9.63 -28.31 -29.83
N SER A 877 8.38 -27.84 -29.72
CA SER A 877 7.60 -28.02 -28.49
C SER A 877 7.13 -29.47 -28.41
N ARG A 878 7.17 -30.09 -27.23
CA ARG A 878 6.96 -31.54 -27.06
C ARG A 878 5.53 -32.02 -27.34
N VAL A 879 4.62 -31.14 -27.78
CA VAL A 879 3.17 -31.38 -27.84
C VAL A 879 2.63 -31.64 -29.26
N ASP A 880 3.37 -31.33 -30.33
CA ASP A 880 2.90 -31.60 -31.70
C ASP A 880 3.95 -32.36 -32.52
N VAL A 881 4.00 -33.69 -32.36
CA VAL A 881 4.72 -34.54 -33.31
C VAL A 881 3.72 -35.37 -34.11
N ASN A 882 2.98 -34.71 -34.99
CA ASN A 882 2.35 -35.41 -36.11
C ASN A 882 3.35 -35.46 -37.26
N LEU A 883 4.23 -36.49 -37.26
CA LEU A 883 5.31 -36.69 -38.23
C LEU A 883 4.87 -36.65 -39.70
N ASP A 884 3.57 -36.85 -39.97
CA ASP A 884 2.98 -36.89 -41.32
C ASP A 884 3.02 -35.55 -42.08
N ASN A 885 3.21 -34.41 -41.40
CA ASN A 885 3.23 -33.08 -42.03
C ASN A 885 4.64 -32.54 -42.36
N TYR A 886 5.71 -33.30 -42.10
CA TYR A 886 7.08 -32.76 -42.02
C TYR A 886 8.08 -33.42 -42.99
N VAL A 887 7.77 -33.40 -44.29
CA VAL A 887 8.69 -33.82 -45.37
C VAL A 887 8.95 -32.63 -46.30
N ASP A 888 10.20 -32.15 -46.37
CA ASP A 888 10.62 -31.10 -47.31
C ASP A 888 11.31 -31.68 -48.57
N GLU A 889 11.68 -30.82 -49.53
CA GLU A 889 12.35 -31.24 -50.78
C GLU A 889 13.71 -31.92 -50.52
N ASP A 890 14.46 -31.51 -49.49
CA ASP A 890 15.75 -32.11 -49.13
C ASP A 890 15.56 -33.53 -48.57
N ASP A 891 14.49 -33.75 -47.79
CA ASP A 891 14.11 -35.07 -47.29
C ASP A 891 13.67 -36.01 -48.42
N LEU A 892 12.90 -35.51 -49.40
CA LEU A 892 12.52 -36.28 -50.59
C LEU A 892 13.74 -36.67 -51.44
N ILE A 893 14.72 -35.78 -51.58
CA ILE A 893 15.98 -36.05 -52.28
C ILE A 893 16.79 -37.12 -51.54
N HIS A 894 16.85 -37.07 -50.21
CA HIS A 894 17.61 -38.05 -49.43
C HIS A 894 16.94 -39.43 -49.37
N ILE A 895 15.60 -39.46 -49.28
CA ILE A 895 14.80 -40.70 -49.38
C ILE A 895 14.96 -41.33 -50.76
N ALA A 896 14.87 -40.53 -51.83
CA ALA A 896 15.09 -41.00 -53.20
C ALA A 896 16.52 -41.54 -53.41
N TYR A 897 17.53 -40.85 -52.89
CA TYR A 897 18.94 -41.26 -53.01
C TYR A 897 19.23 -42.58 -52.26
N ASN A 898 18.74 -42.72 -51.02
CA ASN A 898 18.94 -43.93 -50.23
C ASN A 898 18.20 -45.13 -50.86
N TRP A 899 16.98 -44.93 -51.35
CA TRP A 899 16.22 -45.99 -52.01
C TRP A 899 16.87 -46.46 -53.33
N LEU A 900 17.33 -45.52 -54.18
CA LEU A 900 18.05 -45.81 -55.42
C LEU A 900 19.40 -46.53 -55.19
N SER A 901 20.08 -46.23 -54.07
CA SER A 901 21.35 -46.88 -53.72
C SER A 901 21.20 -48.36 -53.35
N GLN A 902 20.03 -48.75 -52.84
CA GLN A 902 19.74 -50.11 -52.39
C GLN A 902 19.01 -50.94 -53.46
N ASN A 903 18.28 -50.29 -54.37
CA ASN A 903 17.54 -50.93 -55.46
C ASN A 903 17.95 -50.37 -56.85
N PRO A 904 19.24 -50.50 -57.25
CA PRO A 904 19.75 -49.86 -58.46
C PRO A 904 19.18 -50.43 -59.77
N GLU A 905 18.53 -51.60 -59.73
CA GLU A 905 18.01 -52.29 -60.92
C GLU A 905 16.61 -51.80 -61.34
N ASP A 906 15.93 -51.06 -60.46
CA ASP A 906 14.60 -50.48 -60.70
C ASP A 906 14.66 -49.03 -61.22
N ALA A 907 15.88 -48.51 -61.49
CA ALA A 907 16.07 -47.18 -62.05
C ALA A 907 15.83 -47.19 -63.58
N ASP A 908 14.66 -46.71 -64.02
CA ASP A 908 14.41 -46.46 -65.45
C ASP A 908 14.96 -45.08 -65.84
N PHE A 909 16.15 -45.08 -66.46
CA PHE A 909 16.75 -43.87 -67.01
C PHE A 909 16.17 -43.60 -68.40
N ASN A 910 15.31 -42.59 -68.50
CA ASN A 910 14.95 -42.05 -69.81
C ASN A 910 16.20 -41.47 -70.51
N ARG A 911 16.17 -41.48 -71.85
CA ARG A 911 17.32 -41.33 -72.78
C ARG A 911 18.15 -40.04 -72.65
N ASP A 912 17.79 -39.15 -71.73
CA ASP A 912 18.42 -37.85 -71.48
C ASP A 912 19.14 -37.79 -70.12
N GLY A 913 19.21 -38.91 -69.37
CA GLY A 913 19.98 -39.01 -68.12
C GLY A 913 19.33 -38.37 -66.90
N ILE A 914 18.03 -38.08 -66.95
CA ILE A 914 17.22 -37.55 -65.84
C ILE A 914 16.19 -38.61 -65.45
N VAL A 915 16.09 -38.90 -64.15
CA VAL A 915 15.10 -39.82 -63.55
C VAL A 915 13.77 -39.08 -63.44
N ASP A 916 12.70 -39.61 -64.04
CA ASP A 916 11.33 -39.11 -63.86
C ASP A 916 10.77 -39.64 -62.53
N ILE A 917 10.55 -38.74 -61.58
CA ILE A 917 10.03 -39.04 -60.24
C ILE A 917 8.51 -39.19 -60.32
N ILE A 918 8.01 -40.41 -60.58
CA ILE A 918 6.57 -40.73 -60.49
C ILE A 918 6.25 -41.76 -59.39
N ASP A 919 7.25 -42.43 -58.78
CA ASP A 919 7.00 -43.51 -57.80
C ASP A 919 7.43 -43.20 -56.34
N CYS A 920 7.21 -41.98 -55.85
CA CYS A 920 7.43 -41.63 -54.43
C CYS A 920 6.53 -42.40 -53.45
N SER A 921 5.43 -43.00 -53.90
CA SER A 921 4.52 -43.72 -53.00
C SER A 921 5.11 -45.03 -52.46
N ILE A 922 6.06 -45.65 -53.16
CA ILE A 922 6.67 -46.91 -52.74
C ILE A 922 7.85 -46.66 -51.80
N ALA A 923 8.67 -45.64 -52.08
CA ALA A 923 9.78 -45.24 -51.20
C ALA A 923 9.30 -44.66 -49.85
N ALA A 924 8.21 -43.88 -49.85
CA ALA A 924 7.61 -43.34 -48.63
C ALA A 924 7.01 -44.44 -47.73
N ASN A 925 6.36 -45.45 -48.32
CA ASN A 925 5.79 -46.58 -47.57
C ASN A 925 6.86 -47.53 -46.99
N TRP A 926 8.02 -47.63 -47.64
CA TRP A 926 9.15 -48.40 -47.10
C TRP A 926 9.77 -47.71 -45.89
N TRP A 927 9.95 -46.39 -45.96
CA TRP A 927 10.50 -45.57 -44.86
C TRP A 927 9.58 -45.55 -43.62
N LEU A 928 8.27 -45.44 -43.81
CA LEU A 928 7.25 -45.54 -42.74
C LEU A 928 7.18 -46.92 -42.06
N SER A 929 7.81 -47.95 -42.63
CA SER A 929 7.77 -49.31 -42.08
C SER A 929 9.02 -49.67 -41.24
N GLU A 930 10.10 -48.87 -41.34
CA GLU A 930 11.35 -49.12 -40.60
C GLU A 930 11.66 -48.11 -39.49
N TYR A 931 11.00 -46.94 -39.46
CA TYR A 931 11.18 -45.86 -38.49
C TYR A 931 9.84 -45.28 -38.07
#